data_AF-A0AAD4J9E7-F1
#
_entry.id   AF-A0AAD4J9E7-F1
#
_cell.length_a   1.000
_cell.length_b   1.000
_cell.length_c   1.000
_cell.angle_alpha   90.00
_cell.angle_beta   90.00
_cell.angle_gamma   90.00
#
_symmetry.space_group_name_H-M   'P 1'
#
loop_
_entity.id
_entity.type
_entity.pdbx_description
1 polymer ?
#
loop_
_entity_poly.entity_id
_entity_poly.type
_entity_poly.pdbx_seq_one_letter_code
_entity_poly.pdbx_strand_id
1 'polypeptide(L)'
;MGRNSLSAGDSASDDASAATFHSIRDRFPFKRNTNTNSMSELPRSSKTTTSAHKTSRSHHHHKRKLSLYPFKGKSRFYLCIFAVIFTFSLASVVLQSSIMLVFRQGVGGDRMPWRWSVKEGLELGSSLEFVPRRQLEFNGSRLDSLRSQPRMGVRPPKIALILGNMKKDPSALLLYSLMKNLKGLGYLLKLYALKDGRARSVWQELGGPVSIIWPERYGYVDWSIFEGIVADSLEAKHAISSLMQEPFCSVPLIWIIQEDALANRLQLYEDMGWGNLISNWKSAFSRADLVVFPEFSFPMLYSVLDTGNFFVIPGSPIDVWAAESYIETHSKSQLRKENGFDDVDFLVLVLGSSFFYYDLAWDYAVAMHDLEPVLLKYAGQNDVGFTSKFIFVCGNSSKEYSDALQDIATRLGLKQGSLKHYGINSDVNSLILMADIVLYGSSQEEQGFPPLLTRAMSFGIPIIAPDYPVISKYVVDGVHGIIFPKTHPEALRNAFSLMVSDRKLSRFAHSVASSGSLHAKNMFAEECIFGLAKLVEDVFHFPSDVLLPTPASELQNITWEWNLFRKELDQISSERGHLYLEDHLRVNSSVVYDLEEDMINYVAIANISQDNPEGLEEDTPTVLDWEILSEMESSEEVELLEREEIEERMEKDIGEWDDIYRNARKSEKLRFETNLRDEGELERTGQPICIYEIYNGAGGWPFLHHGSLYRGLSLSTRARRLSSDDVDAVGRLPILNDTHYRNILCEIGGMFAIANGIDEIHKGPWIGFQSWRAAGKRVSLSKQAEEVLEKTIQGNTEGDVIYFWAHLDMDGGVLGESDMLTFWSTCDIMNAGRCRTAFGESFRRMYGLPSNVEALPPMPQGDGHWLALHSWAMPTSSFLEFVMFSRMFIDSLHGLHMNSTNTSACFLGLSAPEKKHCYCRIAELLVNVWAYHSARKIVYIDPHSGLLKEQHPIDQRKDFMWAKYFNGTLLKSMDEDLAEAADDDDHPYRPWLWPLTGEVFWQGVYEREREERYRLKMDKKRKIKEKLLDRLKHGYKQKTLGG
;
A
#
# COMPACT_ATOMS: atom_id res chain seq x y z
N MET A 1 -46.76 -34.40 22.41
CA MET A 1 -47.14 -34.62 23.82
C MET A 1 -46.80 -33.32 24.55
N GLY A 2 -47.69 -32.33 24.67
CA GLY A 2 -48.70 -32.18 25.74
C GLY A 2 -48.01 -31.99 27.10
N ARG A 3 -48.10 -30.89 27.85
CA ARG A 3 -49.06 -29.78 27.96
C ARG A 3 -48.40 -28.58 28.69
N ASN A 4 -48.95 -27.39 28.45
CA ASN A 4 -48.69 -26.10 29.10
C ASN A 4 -49.16 -26.04 30.57
N SER A 5 -48.49 -25.24 31.42
CA SER A 5 -49.07 -24.09 32.16
C SER A 5 -48.08 -23.43 33.17
N LEU A 6 -47.80 -22.14 32.94
CA LEU A 6 -47.61 -20.95 33.83
C LEU A 6 -47.82 -21.15 35.37
N SER A 7 -47.21 -20.41 36.34
CA SER A 7 -46.56 -19.08 36.42
C SER A 7 -45.97 -18.82 37.84
N ALA A 8 -44.95 -17.95 37.91
CA ALA A 8 -44.63 -16.89 38.91
C ALA A 8 -44.34 -17.19 40.41
N GLY A 9 -43.28 -16.53 40.93
CA GLY A 9 -43.25 -15.95 42.30
C GLY A 9 -41.96 -16.11 43.15
N ASP A 10 -41.30 -14.96 43.43
CA ASP A 10 -40.48 -14.58 44.62
C ASP A 10 -39.04 -15.11 44.78
N SER A 11 -37.95 -14.35 44.99
CA SER A 11 -37.57 -13.09 45.68
C SER A 11 -37.15 -13.23 47.16
N ALA A 12 -35.92 -12.79 47.48
CA ALA A 12 -35.29 -12.37 48.77
C ALA A 12 -33.87 -13.00 48.91
N SER A 13 -32.75 -12.22 48.85
CA SER A 13 -32.07 -11.47 49.94
C SER A 13 -31.40 -12.43 50.96
N ASP A 14 -30.21 -12.25 51.54
CA ASP A 14 -29.28 -11.16 51.84
C ASP A 14 -27.86 -11.75 52.03
N ASP A 15 -26.79 -10.95 51.94
CA ASP A 15 -25.97 -10.57 53.12
C ASP A 15 -24.61 -9.94 52.76
N ALA A 16 -24.24 -8.95 53.58
CA ALA A 16 -22.98 -8.23 53.61
C ALA A 16 -22.35 -8.34 55.02
N SER A 17 -21.01 -8.27 55.13
CA SER A 17 -20.29 -7.39 56.10
C SER A 17 -18.78 -7.72 56.34
N ALA A 18 -17.97 -6.65 56.20
CA ALA A 18 -16.95 -6.09 57.12
C ALA A 18 -15.58 -6.78 57.48
N ALA A 19 -14.51 -6.15 56.95
CA ALA A 19 -13.33 -5.51 57.60
C ALA A 19 -12.49 -6.17 58.74
N THR A 20 -11.14 -6.20 58.63
CA THR A 20 -10.13 -5.33 59.34
C THR A 20 -8.64 -5.78 59.19
N PHE A 21 -7.73 -4.86 59.52
CA PHE A 21 -6.27 -4.70 59.29
C PHE A 21 -5.27 -5.59 60.08
N HIS A 22 -4.03 -5.74 59.55
CA HIS A 22 -2.71 -5.32 60.12
C HIS A 22 -1.50 -6.04 59.42
N SER A 23 -0.51 -5.30 58.86
CA SER A 23 0.85 -5.00 59.40
C SER A 23 1.85 -6.20 59.29
N ILE A 24 3.15 -6.15 58.96
CA ILE A 24 4.23 -5.15 59.08
C ILE A 24 5.56 -5.83 58.57
N ARG A 25 6.50 -5.05 57.98
CA ARG A 25 8.00 -5.21 57.99
C ARG A 25 8.65 -6.49 57.39
N ASP A 26 9.91 -6.52 56.93
CA ASP A 26 11.04 -5.58 56.84
C ASP A 26 12.12 -6.19 55.90
N ARG A 27 12.76 -5.33 55.11
CA ARG A 27 14.22 -5.13 54.96
C ARG A 27 15.19 -6.32 54.77
N PHE A 28 15.77 -6.33 53.56
CA PHE A 28 17.21 -6.09 53.27
C PHE A 28 18.30 -7.17 53.52
N PRO A 29 19.47 -7.04 52.86
CA PRO A 29 20.17 -8.11 52.15
C PRO A 29 21.52 -8.44 52.82
N PHE A 30 22.30 -9.34 52.24
CA PHE A 30 23.75 -9.13 52.09
C PHE A 30 24.33 -10.04 51.01
N LYS A 31 24.76 -9.41 49.91
CA LYS A 31 25.73 -9.95 48.96
C LYS A 31 27.09 -10.01 49.67
N ARG A 32 27.77 -11.16 49.61
CA ARG A 32 29.24 -11.19 49.54
C ARG A 32 29.68 -12.38 48.69
N ASN A 33 30.03 -12.05 47.45
CA ASN A 33 30.92 -12.85 46.63
C ASN A 33 32.26 -13.02 47.35
N THR A 34 32.84 -14.21 47.24
CA THR A 34 34.24 -14.33 46.83
C THR A 34 34.38 -15.55 45.94
N ASN A 35 34.83 -15.27 44.72
CA ASN A 35 35.23 -16.18 43.67
C ASN A 35 36.11 -17.32 44.19
N THR A 36 35.89 -18.52 43.66
CA THR A 36 36.93 -19.25 42.90
C THR A 36 36.24 -20.14 41.86
N ASN A 37 36.78 -20.12 40.64
CA ASN A 37 36.24 -20.70 39.41
C ASN A 37 36.15 -22.23 39.41
N SER A 38 35.05 -22.78 38.87
CA SER A 38 35.10 -23.64 37.66
C SER A 38 33.68 -23.92 37.11
N MET A 39 33.49 -23.70 35.81
CA MET A 39 32.33 -24.15 35.00
C MET A 39 32.71 -25.45 34.28
N SER A 40 31.87 -26.48 34.40
CA SER A 40 31.29 -27.26 33.30
C SER A 40 30.59 -28.53 33.84
N GLU A 41 29.28 -28.53 33.66
CA GLU A 41 28.42 -29.62 33.16
C GLU A 41 28.57 -31.08 33.65
N LEU A 42 27.52 -31.48 34.40
CA LEU A 42 26.71 -32.72 34.28
C LEU A 42 27.41 -34.08 34.56
N PRO A 43 26.69 -35.21 34.80
CA PRO A 43 25.33 -35.44 35.29
C PRO A 43 25.23 -36.57 36.35
N ARG A 44 24.07 -36.62 37.04
CA ARG A 44 23.17 -37.78 37.25
C ARG A 44 22.58 -37.77 38.66
N SER A 45 21.26 -37.61 38.73
CA SER A 45 20.56 -38.53 39.60
C SER A 45 20.72 -39.94 39.00
N SER A 46 21.19 -40.94 39.71
CA SER A 46 22.22 -41.00 40.75
C SER A 46 22.09 -42.41 41.31
N LYS A 47 23.23 -43.09 41.45
CA LYS A 47 23.49 -44.04 42.53
C LYS A 47 24.98 -44.37 42.49
N THR A 48 25.56 -44.34 43.69
CA THR A 48 26.94 -44.65 44.09
C THR A 48 28.04 -43.67 43.68
N THR A 49 28.05 -42.54 44.38
CA THR A 49 29.23 -42.05 45.12
C THR A 49 29.89 -43.18 45.92
N THR A 50 31.13 -43.50 45.59
CA THR A 50 32.20 -43.68 46.59
C THR A 50 33.49 -43.20 45.94
N SER A 51 34.06 -42.18 46.57
CA SER A 51 35.40 -41.59 46.41
C SER A 51 36.47 -42.48 45.74
N ALA A 52 37.23 -41.91 44.80
CA ALA A 52 38.66 -41.58 45.01
C ALA A 52 39.44 -41.41 43.69
N HIS A 53 40.13 -40.27 43.58
CA HIS A 53 41.42 -40.02 42.90
C HIS A 53 41.63 -40.22 41.38
N LYS A 54 41.73 -39.05 40.70
CA LYS A 54 42.81 -38.58 39.79
C LYS A 54 43.58 -39.57 38.90
N THR A 55 43.32 -39.42 37.58
CA THR A 55 44.24 -39.24 36.43
C THR A 55 45.54 -40.07 36.31
N SER A 56 45.69 -40.80 35.18
CA SER A 56 46.69 -40.51 34.12
C SER A 56 46.82 -41.62 33.04
N ARG A 57 46.65 -41.20 31.77
CA ARG A 57 47.36 -41.58 30.51
C ARG A 57 47.20 -42.95 29.80
N SER A 58 46.93 -42.79 28.48
CA SER A 58 47.55 -43.37 27.26
C SER A 58 47.04 -44.68 26.61
N HIS A 59 46.64 -44.50 25.33
CA HIS A 59 46.86 -45.29 24.09
C HIS A 59 46.47 -46.78 23.91
N HIS A 60 45.87 -47.02 22.72
CA HIS A 60 46.05 -48.11 21.74
C HIS A 60 44.93 -49.17 21.47
N HIS A 61 44.46 -49.11 20.20
CA HIS A 61 44.23 -50.17 19.18
C HIS A 61 43.31 -51.41 19.37
N HIS A 62 42.39 -51.51 18.38
CA HIS A 62 42.05 -52.64 17.47
C HIS A 62 40.91 -53.68 17.73
N LYS A 63 39.93 -53.66 16.79
CA LYS A 63 39.30 -54.73 15.96
C LYS A 63 38.69 -56.00 16.63
N ARG A 64 37.42 -56.31 16.30
CA ARG A 64 37.00 -57.54 15.55
C ARG A 64 35.51 -57.60 15.12
N LYS A 65 35.25 -58.46 14.13
CA LYS A 65 34.12 -58.60 13.18
C LYS A 65 32.99 -59.58 13.60
N LEU A 66 31.87 -59.44 12.89
CA LEU A 66 30.61 -60.21 12.75
C LEU A 66 30.68 -61.76 12.63
N SER A 67 29.52 -62.41 12.89
CA SER A 67 29.10 -63.71 12.33
C SER A 67 27.56 -63.79 12.12
N LEU A 68 27.11 -64.49 11.06
CA LEU A 68 25.73 -64.71 10.58
C LEU A 68 25.46 -66.23 10.39
N TYR A 69 24.21 -66.69 10.54
CA TYR A 69 23.74 -68.09 10.37
C TYR A 69 22.77 -68.28 9.16
N PRO A 70 22.61 -69.49 8.56
CA PRO A 70 21.86 -69.68 7.30
C PRO A 70 20.58 -70.57 7.37
N PHE A 71 19.64 -70.41 6.40
CA PHE A 71 18.42 -71.24 6.17
C PHE A 71 18.37 -71.91 4.77
N LYS A 72 17.60 -73.01 4.64
CA LYS A 72 17.59 -74.04 3.56
C LYS A 72 16.57 -73.86 2.42
N GLY A 73 16.93 -74.33 1.21
CA GLY A 73 16.09 -75.15 0.33
C GLY A 73 15.10 -74.48 -0.62
N LYS A 74 13.79 -74.54 -0.32
CA LYS A 74 12.69 -74.12 -1.22
C LYS A 74 12.51 -72.60 -1.31
N SER A 75 12.97 -71.88 -0.30
CA SER A 75 13.08 -70.42 -0.34
C SER A 75 14.03 -69.98 -1.46
N ARG A 76 15.08 -70.75 -1.79
CA ARG A 76 16.07 -70.37 -2.81
C ARG A 76 15.49 -70.28 -4.21
N PHE A 77 14.48 -71.09 -4.56
CA PHE A 77 13.90 -71.06 -5.90
C PHE A 77 13.01 -69.83 -6.12
N TYR A 78 12.16 -69.51 -5.14
CA TYR A 78 11.40 -68.26 -5.15
C TYR A 78 12.31 -67.04 -5.03
N LEU A 79 13.37 -67.11 -4.23
CA LEU A 79 14.37 -66.06 -4.12
C LEU A 79 15.16 -65.90 -5.43
N CYS A 80 15.37 -66.96 -6.22
CA CYS A 80 15.93 -66.86 -7.57
C CYS A 80 14.94 -66.23 -8.56
N ILE A 81 13.65 -66.55 -8.53
CA ILE A 81 12.66 -65.89 -9.40
C ILE A 81 12.51 -64.42 -9.02
N PHE A 82 12.38 -64.12 -7.73
CA PHE A 82 12.40 -62.75 -7.23
C PHE A 82 13.71 -62.06 -7.59
N ALA A 83 14.87 -62.72 -7.48
CA ALA A 83 16.13 -62.14 -7.90
C ALA A 83 16.17 -61.91 -9.41
N VAL A 84 15.62 -62.80 -10.24
CA VAL A 84 15.57 -62.60 -11.70
C VAL A 84 14.66 -61.44 -12.06
N ILE A 85 13.44 -61.38 -11.52
CA ILE A 85 12.50 -60.26 -11.71
C ILE A 85 13.12 -58.97 -11.17
N PHE A 86 13.73 -59.03 -9.98
CA PHE A 86 14.39 -57.90 -9.35
C PHE A 86 15.63 -57.47 -10.12
N THR A 87 16.38 -58.38 -10.74
CA THR A 87 17.53 -58.06 -11.61
C THR A 87 17.08 -57.59 -12.97
N PHE A 88 15.92 -58.01 -13.47
CA PHE A 88 15.36 -57.53 -14.73
C PHE A 88 14.73 -56.14 -14.54
N SER A 89 14.10 -55.90 -13.38
CA SER A 89 13.67 -54.58 -12.96
C SER A 89 14.87 -53.71 -12.61
N LEU A 90 15.90 -54.22 -11.92
CA LEU A 90 17.14 -53.48 -11.71
C LEU A 90 17.83 -53.20 -13.04
N ALA A 91 17.86 -54.15 -13.97
CA ALA A 91 18.48 -53.97 -15.28
C ALA A 91 17.69 -52.98 -16.13
N SER A 92 16.35 -52.98 -16.06
CA SER A 92 15.50 -51.97 -16.72
C SER A 92 15.68 -50.60 -16.07
N VAL A 93 15.71 -50.53 -14.74
CA VAL A 93 16.02 -49.31 -13.97
C VAL A 93 17.44 -48.83 -14.26
N VAL A 94 18.41 -49.73 -14.44
CA VAL A 94 19.81 -49.42 -14.78
C VAL A 94 19.94 -49.06 -16.26
N LEU A 95 19.12 -49.60 -17.16
CA LEU A 95 19.04 -49.20 -18.57
C LEU A 95 18.45 -47.78 -18.67
N GLN A 96 17.36 -47.51 -17.93
CA GLN A 96 16.81 -46.15 -17.75
C GLN A 96 17.84 -45.23 -17.08
N SER A 97 18.60 -45.74 -16.10
CA SER A 97 19.70 -45.01 -15.45
C SER A 97 20.89 -44.79 -16.38
N SER A 98 21.07 -45.59 -17.43
CA SER A 98 22.17 -45.45 -18.39
C SER A 98 21.94 -44.30 -19.36
N ILE A 99 20.67 -43.92 -19.57
CA ILE A 99 20.27 -42.66 -20.20
C ILE A 99 20.45 -41.51 -19.20
N MET A 100 20.09 -41.70 -17.91
CA MET A 100 20.34 -40.71 -16.85
C MET A 100 21.83 -40.41 -16.60
N LEU A 101 22.72 -41.40 -16.75
CA LEU A 101 24.16 -41.26 -16.48
C LEU A 101 24.87 -40.38 -17.51
N VAL A 102 24.35 -40.28 -18.73
CA VAL A 102 24.89 -39.38 -19.78
C VAL A 102 24.69 -37.93 -19.38
N PHE A 103 23.48 -37.59 -18.91
CA PHE A 103 23.18 -36.25 -18.38
C PHE A 103 23.90 -35.95 -17.05
N ARG A 104 24.31 -36.98 -16.31
CA ARG A 104 25.05 -36.83 -15.03
C ARG A 104 26.57 -36.73 -15.18
N GLN A 105 27.15 -37.26 -16.26
CA GLN A 105 28.60 -37.24 -16.50
C GLN A 105 29.10 -35.96 -17.19
N GLY A 106 28.23 -35.17 -17.82
CA GLY A 106 28.60 -33.88 -18.42
C GLY A 106 28.75 -32.72 -17.42
N VAL A 107 28.26 -32.87 -16.18
CA VAL A 107 28.33 -31.81 -15.15
C VAL A 107 29.53 -32.08 -14.24
N GLY A 108 30.72 -31.96 -14.81
CA GLY A 108 31.99 -32.12 -14.11
C GLY A 108 32.67 -30.78 -13.85
N GLY A 109 32.45 -30.21 -12.67
CA GLY A 109 33.41 -29.31 -12.00
C GLY A 109 33.37 -27.82 -12.37
N ASP A 110 33.20 -27.02 -11.32
CA ASP A 110 33.60 -25.61 -11.16
C ASP A 110 32.76 -24.48 -11.79
N ARG A 111 32.13 -23.72 -10.86
CA ARG A 111 31.65 -22.32 -10.92
C ARG A 111 30.38 -22.02 -11.72
N MET A 112 29.29 -21.76 -10.99
CA MET A 112 28.36 -20.61 -11.14
C MET A 112 27.29 -20.71 -10.02
N PRO A 113 27.37 -19.94 -8.91
CA PRO A 113 26.37 -19.94 -7.83
C PRO A 113 25.09 -19.14 -8.13
N TRP A 114 25.00 -18.53 -9.32
CA TRP A 114 23.99 -17.53 -9.69
C TRP A 114 22.78 -18.18 -10.38
N ARG A 115 21.85 -18.75 -9.62
CA ARG A 115 20.39 -18.75 -9.92
C ARG A 115 19.65 -19.75 -9.04
N TRP A 116 18.41 -19.37 -8.75
CA TRP A 116 17.51 -19.91 -7.74
C TRP A 116 17.54 -21.42 -7.46
N SER A 117 17.61 -21.77 -6.17
CA SER A 117 17.34 -23.10 -5.61
C SER A 117 15.83 -23.40 -5.49
N VAL A 118 15.07 -23.29 -6.58
CA VAL A 118 13.71 -23.90 -6.64
C VAL A 118 13.82 -25.43 -6.78
N LYS A 119 15.05 -25.92 -7.05
CA LYS A 119 15.40 -27.30 -7.40
C LYS A 119 15.28 -28.29 -6.24
N GLU A 120 15.28 -27.84 -4.98
CA GLU A 120 15.36 -28.75 -3.83
C GLU A 120 14.02 -29.39 -3.43
N GLY A 121 12.89 -29.02 -4.06
CA GLY A 121 11.55 -29.50 -3.67
C GLY A 121 10.58 -29.94 -4.78
N LEU A 122 10.95 -29.87 -6.07
CA LEU A 122 10.02 -30.19 -7.16
C LEU A 122 10.09 -31.67 -7.57
N GLU A 123 9.00 -32.40 -7.30
CA GLU A 123 8.80 -33.77 -7.79
C GLU A 123 8.28 -33.79 -9.24
N LEU A 124 8.62 -34.84 -10.01
CA LEU A 124 8.23 -34.96 -11.42
C LEU A 124 6.70 -35.05 -11.58
N GLY A 125 6.10 -34.17 -12.39
CA GLY A 125 4.65 -34.10 -12.57
C GLY A 125 3.89 -33.38 -11.45
N SER A 126 4.58 -32.59 -10.62
CA SER A 126 3.94 -31.66 -9.68
C SER A 126 3.35 -30.44 -10.40
N SER A 127 2.33 -29.84 -9.79
CA SER A 127 1.72 -28.59 -10.23
C SER A 127 2.38 -27.39 -9.56
N LEU A 128 2.80 -26.40 -10.34
CA LEU A 128 3.28 -25.10 -9.84
C LEU A 128 2.11 -24.12 -9.75
N GLU A 129 1.76 -23.70 -8.54
CA GLU A 129 0.67 -22.75 -8.29
C GLU A 129 1.14 -21.59 -7.41
N PHE A 130 0.83 -20.37 -7.83
CA PHE A 130 1.01 -19.19 -6.99
C PHE A 130 -0.14 -19.07 -6.00
N VAL A 131 0.20 -19.00 -4.71
CA VAL A 131 -0.79 -18.78 -3.64
C VAL A 131 -0.54 -17.41 -3.01
N PRO A 132 -1.45 -16.44 -3.17
CA PRO A 132 -1.28 -15.12 -2.56
C PRO A 132 -1.30 -15.23 -1.03
N ARG A 133 -0.36 -14.54 -0.36
CA ARG A 133 -0.24 -14.53 1.11
C ARG A 133 -1.43 -13.89 1.81
N ARG A 134 -2.04 -12.86 1.21
CA ARG A 134 -3.33 -12.33 1.63
C ARG A 134 -4.38 -12.90 0.69
N GLN A 135 -5.24 -13.78 1.19
CA GLN A 135 -6.54 -13.98 0.57
C GLN A 135 -7.32 -12.68 0.80
N LEU A 136 -7.24 -11.76 -0.16
CA LEU A 136 -8.25 -10.72 -0.22
C LEU A 136 -9.57 -11.44 -0.47
N GLU A 137 -10.40 -11.52 0.57
CA GLU A 137 -11.82 -11.81 0.41
C GLU A 137 -12.38 -10.64 -0.39
N PHE A 138 -12.34 -10.77 -1.72
CA PHE A 138 -13.11 -9.96 -2.64
C PHE A 138 -14.57 -10.21 -2.31
N ASN A 139 -15.08 -9.48 -1.33
CA ASN A 139 -16.48 -9.41 -1.01
C ASN A 139 -17.15 -8.70 -2.18
N GLY A 140 -17.39 -9.42 -3.29
CA GLY A 140 -18.21 -8.94 -4.40
C GLY A 140 -19.60 -8.47 -3.93
N SER A 141 -20.00 -8.89 -2.73
CA SER A 141 -21.17 -8.39 -2.01
C SER A 141 -21.10 -6.92 -1.59
N ARG A 142 -19.92 -6.27 -1.52
CA ARG A 142 -19.78 -4.91 -0.98
C ARG A 142 -20.37 -3.87 -1.94
N LEU A 143 -19.93 -3.86 -3.20
CA LEU A 143 -20.43 -2.91 -4.19
C LEU A 143 -21.86 -3.24 -4.60
N ASP A 144 -22.20 -4.53 -4.73
CA ASP A 144 -23.56 -4.97 -5.03
C ASP A 144 -24.55 -4.63 -3.90
N SER A 145 -24.12 -4.75 -2.64
CA SER A 145 -24.91 -4.25 -1.50
C SER A 145 -25.08 -2.73 -1.56
N LEU A 146 -24.06 -1.97 -1.99
CA LEU A 146 -24.18 -0.52 -2.15
C LEU A 146 -25.12 -0.15 -3.31
N ARG A 147 -25.15 -0.92 -4.40
CA ARG A 147 -26.09 -0.74 -5.53
C ARG A 147 -27.55 -0.94 -5.10
N SER A 148 -27.81 -1.76 -4.08
CA SER A 148 -29.16 -1.98 -3.54
C SER A 148 -29.66 -0.86 -2.62
N GLN A 149 -28.78 0.03 -2.16
CA GLN A 149 -29.12 1.11 -1.23
C GLN A 149 -29.45 2.40 -1.99
N PRO A 150 -30.44 3.20 -1.53
CA PRO A 150 -30.74 4.48 -2.14
C PRO A 150 -29.56 5.43 -1.94
N ARG A 151 -29.05 6.00 -3.04
CA ARG A 151 -27.87 6.88 -3.06
C ARG A 151 -28.11 8.10 -3.93
N MET A 152 -27.61 9.25 -3.48
CA MET A 152 -27.72 10.55 -4.17
C MET A 152 -26.35 10.95 -4.75
N GLY A 153 -25.71 10.07 -5.52
CA GLY A 153 -24.45 10.40 -6.19
C GLY A 153 -24.67 11.53 -7.20
N VAL A 154 -23.76 12.50 -7.24
CA VAL A 154 -23.85 13.70 -8.10
C VAL A 154 -22.71 13.82 -9.10
N ARG A 155 -21.61 13.08 -8.91
CA ARG A 155 -20.44 13.10 -9.80
C ARG A 155 -19.99 11.69 -10.20
N PRO A 156 -19.37 11.50 -11.39
CA PRO A 156 -18.78 10.22 -11.76
C PRO A 156 -17.53 9.89 -10.91
N PRO A 157 -17.18 8.60 -10.78
CA PRO A 157 -15.95 8.17 -10.12
C PRO A 157 -14.73 8.52 -10.98
N LYS A 158 -13.71 9.09 -10.36
CA LYS A 158 -12.47 9.58 -10.96
C LYS A 158 -11.32 8.62 -10.68
N ILE A 159 -10.60 8.25 -11.73
CA ILE A 159 -9.38 7.44 -11.66
C ILE A 159 -8.21 8.30 -12.11
N ALA A 160 -7.12 8.29 -11.34
CA ALA A 160 -5.84 8.81 -11.80
C ALA A 160 -5.03 7.68 -12.43
N LEU A 161 -4.50 7.94 -13.63
CA LEU A 161 -3.57 7.05 -14.30
C LEU A 161 -2.16 7.66 -14.29
N ILE A 162 -1.20 6.95 -13.71
CA ILE A 162 0.22 7.33 -13.75
C ILE A 162 0.91 6.47 -14.80
N LEU A 163 1.30 7.10 -15.91
CA LEU A 163 2.01 6.51 -17.02
C LEU A 163 3.53 6.66 -16.79
N GLY A 164 4.21 5.54 -16.56
CA GLY A 164 5.67 5.52 -16.44
C GLY A 164 6.37 6.02 -17.70
N ASN A 165 5.83 5.65 -18.87
CA ASN A 165 6.28 6.13 -20.17
C ASN A 165 5.08 6.40 -21.10
N MET A 166 5.27 7.22 -22.13
CA MET A 166 4.28 7.42 -23.21
C MET A 166 4.77 6.86 -24.55
N LYS A 167 5.46 5.72 -24.50
CA LYS A 167 5.85 4.97 -25.71
C LYS A 167 4.63 4.23 -26.26
N LYS A 168 4.69 3.89 -27.55
CA LYS A 168 3.73 2.97 -28.17
C LYS A 168 4.29 1.56 -28.02
N ASP A 169 4.07 0.97 -26.85
CA ASP A 169 4.59 -0.33 -26.45
C ASP A 169 3.42 -1.26 -26.05
N PRO A 170 3.66 -2.57 -25.85
CA PRO A 170 2.60 -3.49 -25.45
C PRO A 170 1.94 -3.11 -24.11
N SER A 171 2.70 -2.52 -23.17
CA SER A 171 2.17 -2.05 -21.89
C SER A 171 1.11 -0.97 -22.08
N ALA A 172 1.39 0.03 -22.94
CA ALA A 172 0.44 1.08 -23.30
C ALA A 172 -0.79 0.53 -24.02
N LEU A 173 -0.65 -0.50 -24.87
CA LEU A 173 -1.78 -1.15 -25.53
C LEU A 173 -2.74 -1.81 -24.52
N LEU A 174 -2.20 -2.56 -23.55
CA LEU A 174 -2.98 -3.19 -22.48
C LEU A 174 -3.71 -2.12 -21.68
N LEU A 175 -2.96 -1.12 -21.19
CA LEU A 175 -3.47 -0.10 -20.31
C LEU A 175 -4.52 0.79 -20.99
N TYR A 176 -4.29 1.16 -22.26
CA TYR A 176 -5.25 1.94 -23.04
C TYR A 176 -6.57 1.16 -23.22
N SER A 177 -6.46 -0.13 -23.56
CA SER A 177 -7.63 -1.00 -23.75
C SER A 177 -8.45 -1.13 -22.46
N LEU A 178 -7.77 -1.29 -21.31
CA LEU A 178 -8.41 -1.29 -19.99
C LEU A 178 -9.13 0.04 -19.72
N MET A 179 -8.42 1.16 -19.87
CA MET A 179 -8.94 2.48 -19.56
C MET A 179 -10.12 2.88 -20.45
N LYS A 180 -10.11 2.47 -21.73
CA LYS A 180 -11.26 2.64 -22.64
C LYS A 180 -12.50 1.92 -22.13
N ASN A 181 -12.36 0.68 -21.66
CA ASN A 181 -13.47 -0.09 -21.10
C ASN A 181 -13.97 0.51 -19.78
N LEU A 182 -13.07 0.94 -18.88
CA LEU A 182 -13.44 1.64 -17.65
C LEU A 182 -14.19 2.95 -17.94
N LYS A 183 -13.74 3.74 -18.91
CA LYS A 183 -14.49 4.93 -19.34
C LYS A 183 -15.91 4.58 -19.81
N GLY A 184 -16.07 3.44 -20.50
CA GLY A 184 -17.37 2.90 -20.89
C GLY A 184 -18.30 2.54 -19.72
N LEU A 185 -17.75 2.12 -18.58
CA LEU A 185 -18.51 1.81 -17.36
C LEU A 185 -18.95 3.05 -16.56
N GLY A 186 -18.47 4.25 -16.94
CA GLY A 186 -18.83 5.53 -16.32
C GLY A 186 -17.71 6.20 -15.52
N TYR A 187 -16.48 5.68 -15.56
CA TYR A 187 -15.34 6.31 -14.90
C TYR A 187 -14.80 7.52 -15.67
N LEU A 188 -14.41 8.57 -14.94
CA LEU A 188 -13.70 9.73 -15.46
C LEU A 188 -12.19 9.55 -15.24
N LEU A 189 -11.42 9.69 -16.30
CA LEU A 189 -9.97 9.45 -16.26
C LEU A 189 -9.22 10.78 -16.22
N LYS A 190 -8.22 10.88 -15.35
CA LYS A 190 -7.18 11.93 -15.44
C LYS A 190 -5.82 11.27 -15.64
N LEU A 191 -5.07 11.77 -16.62
CA LEU A 191 -3.83 11.15 -17.09
C LEU A 191 -2.62 11.97 -16.66
N TYR A 192 -1.69 11.30 -15.99
CA TYR A 192 -0.41 11.84 -15.56
C TYR A 192 0.72 11.03 -16.19
N ALA A 193 1.72 11.69 -16.77
CA ALA A 193 2.86 11.03 -17.39
C ALA A 193 4.18 11.55 -16.81
N LEU A 194 5.16 10.67 -16.63
CA LEU A 194 6.49 11.05 -16.13
C LEU A 194 7.43 11.55 -17.24
N LYS A 195 7.29 11.00 -18.43
CA LYS A 195 8.08 11.38 -19.62
C LYS A 195 7.15 11.58 -20.80
N ASP A 196 7.42 12.60 -21.62
CA ASP A 196 6.66 12.81 -22.87
C ASP A 196 6.97 11.71 -23.89
N GLY A 197 6.08 11.43 -24.83
CA GLY A 197 6.23 10.32 -25.77
C GLY A 197 5.25 10.31 -26.93
N ARG A 198 5.49 9.39 -27.87
CA ARG A 198 4.74 9.30 -29.15
C ARG A 198 3.27 8.90 -28.98
N ALA A 199 2.90 8.28 -27.86
CA ALA A 199 1.53 7.87 -27.58
C ALA A 199 0.65 9.02 -27.05
N ARG A 200 1.18 10.23 -26.87
CA ARG A 200 0.46 11.37 -26.26
C ARG A 200 -0.89 11.66 -26.91
N SER A 201 -0.96 11.67 -28.25
CA SER A 201 -2.20 11.94 -28.97
C SER A 201 -3.27 10.89 -28.69
N VAL A 202 -2.88 9.61 -28.68
CA VAL A 202 -3.76 8.48 -28.38
C VAL A 202 -4.34 8.60 -26.97
N TRP A 203 -3.49 8.91 -25.98
CA TRP A 203 -3.92 9.14 -24.61
C TRP A 203 -4.83 10.37 -24.46
N GLN A 204 -4.56 11.44 -25.21
CA GLN A 204 -5.39 12.65 -25.20
C GLN A 204 -6.81 12.43 -25.72
N GLU A 205 -6.97 11.58 -26.73
CA GLU A 205 -8.29 11.19 -27.25
C GLU A 205 -9.13 10.44 -26.20
N LEU A 206 -8.48 9.67 -25.32
CA LEU A 206 -9.16 8.89 -24.30
C LEU A 206 -9.53 9.71 -23.05
N GLY A 207 -8.57 10.40 -22.45
CA GLY A 207 -8.72 11.04 -21.13
C GLY A 207 -8.66 12.56 -21.12
N GLY A 208 -8.53 13.21 -22.29
CA GLY A 208 -8.32 14.66 -22.36
C GLY A 208 -6.86 15.06 -22.11
N PRO A 209 -6.59 16.27 -21.57
CA PRO A 209 -5.21 16.76 -21.45
C PRO A 209 -4.36 15.92 -20.51
N VAL A 210 -3.24 15.37 -21.03
CA VAL A 210 -2.24 14.65 -20.24
C VAL A 210 -1.32 15.65 -19.54
N SER A 211 -1.18 15.50 -18.21
CA SER A 211 -0.32 16.32 -17.37
C SER A 211 1.04 15.65 -17.18
N ILE A 212 2.12 16.33 -17.57
CA ILE A 212 3.48 15.79 -17.38
C ILE A 212 3.98 16.21 -15.99
N ILE A 213 4.34 15.24 -15.15
CA ILE A 213 4.85 15.48 -13.81
C ILE A 213 6.37 15.33 -13.81
N TRP A 214 7.07 16.39 -13.44
CA TRP A 214 8.52 16.43 -13.28
C TRP A 214 8.92 16.06 -11.84
N PRO A 215 10.17 15.64 -11.57
CA PRO A 215 10.64 15.32 -10.22
C PRO A 215 10.37 16.37 -9.16
N GLU A 216 10.57 17.63 -9.52
CA GLU A 216 10.30 18.76 -8.62
C GLU A 216 8.82 18.93 -8.36
N ARG A 217 7.94 18.34 -9.20
CA ARG A 217 6.49 18.51 -9.17
C ARG A 217 5.71 17.32 -8.63
N TYR A 218 6.34 16.22 -8.21
CA TYR A 218 5.60 15.05 -7.71
C TYR A 218 4.68 15.37 -6.53
N GLY A 219 5.11 16.25 -5.61
CA GLY A 219 4.26 16.68 -4.50
C GLY A 219 3.13 17.67 -4.86
N TYR A 220 3.03 18.14 -6.11
CA TYR A 220 2.09 19.20 -6.51
C TYR A 220 0.73 18.64 -6.97
N VAL A 221 0.59 17.32 -7.02
CA VAL A 221 -0.66 16.66 -7.43
C VAL A 221 -1.46 16.31 -6.18
N ASP A 222 -2.69 16.83 -6.11
CA ASP A 222 -3.65 16.40 -5.08
C ASP A 222 -4.23 15.05 -5.48
N TRP A 223 -3.72 13.98 -4.88
CA TRP A 223 -4.20 12.62 -5.12
C TRP A 223 -5.50 12.29 -4.38
N SER A 224 -5.91 13.10 -3.40
CA SER A 224 -7.09 12.84 -2.56
C SER A 224 -8.42 13.00 -3.31
N ILE A 225 -8.41 13.61 -4.49
CA ILE A 225 -9.58 13.82 -5.34
C ILE A 225 -10.03 12.57 -6.10
N PHE A 226 -9.25 11.49 -6.06
CA PHE A 226 -9.47 10.26 -6.83
C PHE A 226 -9.99 9.14 -5.94
N GLU A 227 -10.90 8.33 -6.48
CA GLU A 227 -11.40 7.12 -5.82
C GLU A 227 -10.31 6.03 -5.74
N GLY A 228 -9.34 6.10 -6.65
CA GLY A 228 -8.13 5.29 -6.66
C GLY A 228 -7.21 5.63 -7.82
N ILE A 229 -6.01 5.08 -7.76
CA ILE A 229 -4.89 5.37 -8.66
C ILE A 229 -4.43 4.06 -9.29
N VAL A 230 -4.24 4.08 -10.60
CA VAL A 230 -3.58 3.02 -11.35
C VAL A 230 -2.23 3.55 -11.83
N ALA A 231 -1.16 2.90 -11.41
CA ALA A 231 0.20 3.18 -11.86
C ALA A 231 0.69 2.05 -12.76
N ASP A 232 1.43 2.38 -13.81
CA ASP A 232 2.05 1.40 -14.72
C ASP A 232 3.56 1.60 -14.76
N SER A 233 4.27 0.48 -14.85
CA SER A 233 5.74 0.40 -15.01
C SER A 233 6.54 0.79 -13.77
N LEU A 234 7.81 0.39 -13.68
CA LEU A 234 8.68 0.67 -12.54
C LEU A 234 9.02 2.17 -12.43
N GLU A 235 8.98 2.91 -13.54
CA GLU A 235 9.23 4.36 -13.56
C GLU A 235 8.26 5.12 -12.65
N ALA A 236 7.05 4.59 -12.42
CA ALA A 236 6.06 5.16 -11.50
C ALA A 236 6.58 5.30 -10.05
N LYS A 237 7.67 4.60 -9.67
CA LYS A 237 8.28 4.65 -8.34
C LYS A 237 8.40 6.08 -7.80
N HIS A 238 8.88 7.02 -8.62
CA HIS A 238 9.09 8.37 -8.12
C HIS A 238 7.78 9.09 -7.80
N ALA A 239 6.73 8.89 -8.60
CA ALA A 239 5.40 9.43 -8.27
C ALA A 239 4.79 8.74 -7.04
N ILE A 240 5.06 7.44 -6.82
CA ILE A 240 4.60 6.71 -5.64
C ILE A 240 5.16 7.31 -4.35
N SER A 241 6.37 7.90 -4.37
CA SER A 241 6.90 8.61 -3.20
C SER A 241 5.97 9.75 -2.72
N SER A 242 5.29 10.44 -3.63
CA SER A 242 4.30 11.46 -3.26
C SER A 242 3.04 10.87 -2.64
N LEU A 243 2.70 9.63 -2.96
CA LEU A 243 1.56 8.91 -2.38
C LEU A 243 1.84 8.37 -0.99
N MET A 244 3.11 8.29 -0.58
CA MET A 244 3.53 7.88 0.76
C MET A 244 3.37 8.98 1.82
N GLN A 245 2.96 10.17 1.42
CA GLN A 245 2.68 11.29 2.33
C GLN A 245 1.21 11.29 2.72
N GLU A 246 0.90 11.68 3.96
CA GLU A 246 -0.48 12.00 4.33
C GLU A 246 -0.91 13.29 3.60
N PRO A 247 -2.16 13.39 3.11
CA PRO A 247 -3.30 12.47 3.28
C PRO A 247 -3.36 11.34 2.23
N PHE A 248 -2.42 11.33 1.28
CA PHE A 248 -2.46 10.47 0.10
C PHE A 248 -2.25 8.99 0.40
N CYS A 249 -1.66 8.63 1.54
CA CYS A 249 -1.55 7.24 2.02
C CYS A 249 -2.89 6.49 2.06
N SER A 250 -4.00 7.20 2.21
CA SER A 250 -5.34 6.61 2.28
C SER A 250 -5.98 6.32 0.92
N VAL A 251 -5.40 6.83 -0.17
CA VAL A 251 -5.91 6.66 -1.53
C VAL A 251 -5.48 5.29 -2.06
N PRO A 252 -6.42 4.45 -2.54
CA PRO A 252 -6.09 3.14 -3.09
C PRO A 252 -5.15 3.23 -4.29
N LEU A 253 -4.09 2.43 -4.29
CA LEU A 253 -3.08 2.36 -5.35
C LEU A 253 -2.96 0.92 -5.88
N ILE A 254 -3.27 0.75 -7.16
CA ILE A 254 -2.98 -0.48 -7.93
C ILE A 254 -1.76 -0.19 -8.81
N TRP A 255 -0.69 -0.95 -8.63
CA TRP A 255 0.53 -0.81 -9.42
C TRP A 255 0.72 -2.02 -10.34
N ILE A 256 0.65 -1.80 -11.65
CA ILE A 256 0.81 -2.83 -12.68
C ILE A 256 2.28 -2.86 -13.12
N ILE A 257 2.93 -4.01 -12.95
CA ILE A 257 4.34 -4.22 -13.33
C ILE A 257 4.40 -5.34 -14.37
N GLN A 258 4.90 -5.00 -15.57
CA GLN A 258 4.95 -5.91 -16.72
C GLN A 258 6.39 -6.27 -17.15
N GLU A 259 7.38 -5.73 -16.45
CA GLU A 259 8.80 -5.85 -16.77
C GLU A 259 9.57 -6.60 -15.69
N ASP A 260 10.67 -7.28 -16.07
CA ASP A 260 11.50 -8.11 -15.20
C ASP A 260 12.88 -7.48 -14.92
N ALA A 261 13.12 -6.26 -15.40
CA ALA A 261 14.40 -5.57 -15.32
C ALA A 261 14.92 -5.48 -13.87
N LEU A 262 14.08 -5.03 -12.93
CA LEU A 262 14.44 -4.98 -11.51
C LEU A 262 14.63 -6.39 -10.93
N ALA A 263 13.75 -7.33 -11.27
CA ALA A 263 13.82 -8.71 -10.79
C ALA A 263 15.18 -9.37 -11.11
N ASN A 264 15.68 -9.16 -12.32
CA ASN A 264 16.99 -9.65 -12.76
C ASN A 264 18.18 -9.01 -12.00
N ARG A 265 17.98 -7.84 -11.37
CA ARG A 265 19.00 -7.11 -10.61
C ARG A 265 18.94 -7.38 -9.11
N LEU A 266 17.79 -7.77 -8.55
CA LEU A 266 17.61 -7.98 -7.10
C LEU A 266 18.62 -8.96 -6.50
N GLN A 267 18.92 -10.07 -7.18
CA GLN A 267 19.93 -11.02 -6.71
C GLN A 267 21.34 -10.40 -6.68
N LEU A 268 21.69 -9.60 -7.69
CA LEU A 268 22.96 -8.88 -7.71
C LEU A 268 23.04 -7.89 -6.54
N TYR A 269 21.93 -7.25 -6.16
CA TYR A 269 21.90 -6.37 -5.00
C TYR A 269 22.12 -7.13 -3.69
N GLU A 270 21.54 -8.31 -3.52
CA GLU A 270 21.77 -9.17 -2.35
C GLU A 270 23.24 -9.60 -2.27
N ASP A 271 23.82 -10.07 -3.39
CA ASP A 271 25.20 -10.54 -3.46
C ASP A 271 26.23 -9.41 -3.28
N MET A 272 25.90 -8.19 -3.72
CA MET A 272 26.72 -6.99 -3.50
C MET A 272 26.46 -6.31 -2.14
N GLY A 273 25.51 -6.80 -1.35
CA GLY A 273 25.16 -6.23 -0.05
C GLY A 273 24.44 -4.86 -0.12
N TRP A 274 23.78 -4.55 -1.24
CA TRP A 274 23.06 -3.28 -1.47
C TRP A 274 21.67 -3.27 -0.79
N GLY A 275 21.64 -3.57 0.51
CA GLY A 275 20.41 -3.66 1.30
C GLY A 275 19.57 -2.38 1.31
N ASN A 276 20.20 -1.21 1.24
CA ASN A 276 19.51 0.08 1.20
C ASN A 276 18.65 0.25 -0.07
N LEU A 277 19.15 -0.21 -1.22
CA LEU A 277 18.40 -0.15 -2.48
C LEU A 277 17.19 -1.10 -2.45
N ILE A 278 17.38 -2.29 -1.88
CA ILE A 278 16.29 -3.26 -1.65
C ILE A 278 15.25 -2.68 -0.70
N SER A 279 15.67 -2.06 0.40
CA SER A 279 14.78 -1.41 1.37
C SER A 279 13.98 -0.27 0.73
N ASN A 280 14.63 0.56 -0.09
CA ASN A 280 13.99 1.65 -0.82
C ASN A 280 12.92 1.15 -1.79
N TRP A 281 13.21 0.12 -2.58
CA TRP A 281 12.22 -0.54 -3.43
C TRP A 281 11.09 -1.18 -2.62
N LYS A 282 11.42 -1.88 -1.54
CA LYS A 282 10.43 -2.51 -0.67
C LYS A 282 9.48 -1.48 -0.04
N SER A 283 9.97 -0.29 0.27
CA SER A 283 9.16 0.83 0.76
C SER A 283 8.17 1.34 -0.29
N ALA A 284 8.58 1.46 -1.56
CA ALA A 284 7.66 1.82 -2.64
C ALA A 284 6.61 0.72 -2.90
N PHE A 285 7.03 -0.56 -2.90
CA PHE A 285 6.14 -1.70 -3.07
C PHE A 285 5.16 -1.83 -1.90
N SER A 286 5.55 -1.50 -0.66
CA SER A 286 4.67 -1.57 0.51
C SER A 286 3.56 -0.52 0.49
N ARG A 287 3.77 0.61 -0.22
CA ARG A 287 2.75 1.65 -0.39
C ARG A 287 1.60 1.18 -1.29
N ALA A 288 1.87 0.39 -2.32
CA ALA A 288 0.81 -0.10 -3.20
C ALA A 288 -0.15 -1.01 -2.42
N ASP A 289 -1.46 -0.77 -2.53
CA ASP A 289 -2.46 -1.67 -1.94
C ASP A 289 -2.41 -3.03 -2.64
N LEU A 290 -2.18 -3.02 -3.96
CA LEU A 290 -1.92 -4.20 -4.78
C LEU A 290 -0.85 -3.93 -5.83
N VAL A 291 0.06 -4.90 -5.99
CA VAL A 291 1.00 -4.97 -7.11
C VAL A 291 0.53 -6.09 -8.02
N VAL A 292 0.15 -5.75 -9.25
CA VAL A 292 -0.46 -6.65 -10.22
C VAL A 292 0.55 -7.05 -11.28
N PHE A 293 0.72 -8.36 -11.45
CA PHE A 293 1.57 -8.93 -12.48
C PHE A 293 0.76 -9.65 -13.57
N PRO A 294 1.24 -9.65 -14.83
CA PRO A 294 0.56 -10.30 -15.95
C PRO A 294 0.81 -11.82 -16.04
N GLU A 295 1.77 -12.35 -15.27
CA GLU A 295 2.16 -13.76 -15.29
C GLU A 295 2.55 -14.25 -13.89
N PHE A 296 2.31 -15.54 -13.62
CA PHE A 296 2.58 -16.20 -12.33
C PHE A 296 4.08 -16.36 -12.00
N SER A 297 4.96 -16.15 -12.98
CA SER A 297 6.42 -16.15 -12.80
C SER A 297 6.94 -14.90 -12.07
N PHE A 298 6.28 -13.74 -12.24
CA PHE A 298 6.76 -12.47 -11.71
C PHE A 298 6.72 -12.39 -10.17
N PRO A 299 5.63 -12.77 -9.47
CA PRO A 299 5.63 -12.76 -8.01
C PRO A 299 6.77 -13.56 -7.40
N MET A 300 7.19 -14.63 -8.10
CA MET A 300 8.37 -15.38 -7.75
C MET A 300 9.61 -14.48 -7.92
N LEU A 301 9.90 -13.99 -9.11
CA LEU A 301 11.09 -13.16 -9.36
C LEU A 301 11.21 -11.93 -8.45
N TYR A 302 10.07 -11.37 -8.02
CA TYR A 302 9.99 -10.21 -7.13
C TYR A 302 9.87 -10.56 -5.64
N SER A 303 10.03 -11.83 -5.23
CA SER A 303 9.72 -12.30 -3.88
C SER A 303 10.47 -11.57 -2.76
N VAL A 304 11.67 -11.04 -3.03
CA VAL A 304 12.46 -10.24 -2.07
C VAL A 304 11.70 -8.98 -1.62
N LEU A 305 10.88 -8.43 -2.51
CA LEU A 305 10.06 -7.23 -2.28
C LEU A 305 8.64 -7.56 -1.81
N ASP A 306 8.28 -8.83 -1.62
CA ASP A 306 6.92 -9.22 -1.25
C ASP A 306 6.54 -8.72 0.15
N THR A 307 5.49 -7.90 0.20
CA THR A 307 4.89 -7.39 1.45
C THR A 307 3.52 -8.01 1.74
N GLY A 308 3.12 -9.01 0.94
CA GLY A 308 1.81 -9.66 1.00
C GLY A 308 0.73 -8.98 0.14
N ASN A 309 1.13 -8.11 -0.78
CA ASN A 309 0.25 -7.34 -1.67
C ASN A 309 0.36 -7.73 -3.16
N PHE A 310 1.04 -8.84 -3.47
CA PHE A 310 1.19 -9.31 -4.85
C PHE A 310 -0.08 -10.00 -5.34
N PHE A 311 -0.47 -9.68 -6.57
CA PHE A 311 -1.63 -10.20 -7.24
C PHE A 311 -1.29 -10.52 -8.70
N VAL A 312 -1.92 -11.55 -9.27
CA VAL A 312 -1.67 -11.94 -10.67
C VAL A 312 -2.97 -11.93 -11.44
N ILE A 313 -2.99 -11.20 -12.55
CA ILE A 313 -4.07 -11.25 -13.53
C ILE A 313 -3.43 -11.71 -14.85
N PRO A 314 -3.65 -12.98 -15.24
CA PRO A 314 -2.97 -13.54 -16.39
C PRO A 314 -3.38 -12.84 -17.68
N GLY A 315 -2.40 -12.51 -18.51
CA GLY A 315 -2.62 -11.99 -19.85
C GLY A 315 -1.82 -10.74 -20.15
N SER A 316 -1.08 -10.77 -21.26
CA SER A 316 -0.37 -9.61 -21.79
C SER A 316 -0.33 -9.66 -23.32
N PRO A 317 -0.39 -8.51 -24.03
CA PRO A 317 -0.20 -8.45 -25.47
C PRO A 317 1.28 -8.55 -25.89
N ILE A 318 2.24 -8.61 -24.96
CA ILE A 318 3.69 -8.53 -25.24
C ILE A 318 4.18 -9.57 -26.25
N ASP A 319 3.75 -10.84 -26.13
CA ASP A 319 4.21 -11.91 -27.01
C ASP A 319 3.62 -11.81 -28.42
N VAL A 320 2.34 -11.41 -28.52
CA VAL A 320 1.68 -11.15 -29.81
C VAL A 320 2.35 -9.97 -30.50
N TRP A 321 2.60 -8.89 -29.75
CA TRP A 321 3.27 -7.70 -30.24
C TRP A 321 4.68 -8.01 -30.77
N ALA A 322 5.46 -8.79 -30.02
CA ALA A 322 6.79 -9.22 -30.41
C ALA A 322 6.76 -10.04 -31.71
N ALA A 323 5.80 -10.96 -31.84
CA ALA A 323 5.65 -11.77 -33.05
C ALA A 323 5.22 -10.94 -34.27
N GLU A 324 4.19 -10.10 -34.17
CA GLU A 324 3.73 -9.25 -35.30
C GLU A 324 4.86 -8.32 -35.79
N SER A 325 5.56 -7.67 -34.85
CA SER A 325 6.69 -6.77 -35.17
C SER A 325 7.83 -7.49 -35.88
N TYR A 326 8.09 -8.75 -35.51
CA TYR A 326 9.19 -9.53 -36.07
C TYR A 326 8.88 -10.04 -37.50
N ILE A 327 7.63 -10.42 -37.79
CA ILE A 327 7.21 -10.85 -39.15
C ILE A 327 7.34 -9.75 -40.19
N GLU A 328 7.11 -8.49 -39.79
CA GLU A 328 7.20 -7.35 -40.72
C GLU A 328 8.62 -7.13 -41.25
N THR A 329 9.63 -7.53 -40.48
CA THR A 329 11.05 -7.28 -40.79
C THR A 329 11.79 -8.53 -41.26
N HIS A 330 11.33 -9.73 -40.92
CA HIS A 330 12.02 -10.99 -41.20
C HIS A 330 11.19 -11.95 -42.03
N SER A 331 11.85 -12.66 -42.95
CA SER A 331 11.22 -13.71 -43.75
C SER A 331 11.71 -15.10 -43.37
N LYS A 332 10.79 -16.08 -43.37
CA LYS A 332 11.07 -17.48 -43.01
C LYS A 332 12.25 -18.09 -43.81
N SER A 333 12.31 -17.84 -45.12
CA SER A 333 13.36 -18.40 -45.99
C SER A 333 14.74 -17.77 -45.77
N GLN A 334 14.79 -16.48 -45.43
CA GLN A 334 16.04 -15.82 -45.06
C GLN A 334 16.60 -16.39 -43.76
N LEU A 335 15.77 -16.51 -42.72
CA LEU A 335 16.18 -17.04 -41.42
C LEU A 335 16.66 -18.49 -41.50
N ARG A 336 16.03 -19.32 -42.34
CA ARG A 336 16.50 -20.69 -42.61
C ARG A 336 17.91 -20.71 -43.17
N LYS A 337 18.20 -19.87 -44.18
CA LYS A 337 19.53 -19.77 -44.80
C LYS A 337 20.59 -19.29 -43.80
N GLU A 338 20.27 -18.26 -43.02
CA GLU A 338 21.17 -17.71 -41.99
C GLU A 338 21.53 -18.74 -40.91
N ASN A 339 20.58 -19.61 -40.55
CA ASN A 339 20.77 -20.69 -39.57
C ASN A 339 21.27 -22.03 -40.18
N GLY A 340 21.61 -22.04 -41.47
CA GLY A 340 22.16 -23.22 -42.16
C GLY A 340 21.16 -24.35 -42.36
N PHE A 341 19.89 -24.01 -42.60
CA PHE A 341 18.82 -24.94 -42.99
C PHE A 341 18.44 -24.72 -44.45
N ASP A 342 18.08 -25.82 -45.13
CA ASP A 342 17.52 -25.78 -46.48
C ASP A 342 16.03 -25.41 -46.40
N ASP A 343 15.50 -24.73 -47.42
CA ASP A 343 14.06 -24.46 -47.54
C ASP A 343 13.24 -25.75 -47.63
N VAL A 344 13.87 -26.88 -48.04
CA VAL A 344 13.26 -28.21 -48.13
C VAL A 344 13.27 -28.97 -46.78
N ASP A 345 14.05 -28.53 -45.79
CA ASP A 345 14.07 -29.16 -44.47
C ASP A 345 12.73 -28.98 -43.73
N PHE A 346 12.29 -30.02 -43.02
CA PHE A 346 11.11 -29.97 -42.16
C PHE A 346 11.53 -29.74 -40.71
N LEU A 347 11.20 -28.57 -40.15
CA LEU A 347 11.73 -28.13 -38.86
C LEU A 347 10.68 -28.25 -37.76
N VAL A 348 10.97 -29.04 -36.72
CA VAL A 348 10.12 -29.17 -35.53
C VAL A 348 10.84 -28.51 -34.36
N LEU A 349 10.25 -27.47 -33.80
CA LEU A 349 10.79 -26.78 -32.62
C LEU A 349 10.16 -27.35 -31.35
N VAL A 350 10.98 -27.78 -30.40
CA VAL A 350 10.55 -28.32 -29.11
C VAL A 350 10.84 -27.28 -28.02
N LEU A 351 9.78 -26.82 -27.37
CA LEU A 351 9.81 -25.83 -26.30
C LEU A 351 9.46 -26.48 -24.95
N GLY A 352 10.16 -26.10 -23.89
CA GLY A 352 9.87 -26.55 -22.53
C GLY A 352 9.12 -25.51 -21.68
N SER A 353 9.07 -25.80 -20.38
CA SER A 353 8.50 -24.96 -19.33
C SER A 353 9.03 -23.52 -19.37
N SER A 354 8.16 -22.54 -19.08
CA SER A 354 8.57 -21.13 -19.00
C SER A 354 9.44 -20.81 -17.80
N PHE A 355 9.31 -21.58 -16.72
CA PHE A 355 10.09 -21.42 -15.48
C PHE A 355 11.53 -21.94 -15.60
N PHE A 356 11.77 -22.91 -16.48
CA PHE A 356 13.07 -23.60 -16.57
C PHE A 356 13.80 -23.38 -17.89
N TYR A 357 13.53 -22.28 -18.61
CA TYR A 357 14.23 -22.00 -19.87
C TYR A 357 15.75 -21.95 -19.74
N TYR A 358 16.26 -21.56 -18.58
CA TYR A 358 17.68 -21.27 -18.37
C TYR A 358 18.50 -22.44 -17.84
N ASP A 359 17.85 -23.51 -17.38
CA ASP A 359 18.52 -24.70 -16.87
C ASP A 359 18.31 -25.89 -17.81
N LEU A 360 19.30 -26.79 -17.87
CA LEU A 360 19.12 -28.09 -18.49
C LEU A 360 18.20 -28.94 -17.59
N ALA A 361 16.91 -28.65 -17.65
CA ALA A 361 15.92 -29.34 -16.84
C ALA A 361 15.81 -30.81 -17.28
N TRP A 362 15.61 -31.69 -16.29
CA TRP A 362 15.15 -33.06 -16.50
C TRP A 362 13.93 -33.15 -17.43
N ASP A 363 13.15 -32.08 -17.52
CA ASP A 363 12.02 -31.91 -18.45
C ASP A 363 12.39 -32.24 -19.90
N TYR A 364 13.59 -31.90 -20.38
CA TYR A 364 13.99 -32.23 -21.76
C TYR A 364 14.37 -33.70 -21.93
N ALA A 365 14.92 -34.34 -20.90
CA ALA A 365 15.17 -35.78 -20.95
C ALA A 365 13.85 -36.57 -20.95
N VAL A 366 12.85 -36.11 -20.17
CA VAL A 366 11.49 -36.66 -20.17
C VAL A 366 10.80 -36.40 -21.51
N ALA A 367 10.87 -35.18 -22.03
CA ALA A 367 10.34 -34.83 -23.34
C ALA A 367 10.92 -35.71 -24.45
N MET A 368 12.22 -35.98 -24.40
CA MET A 368 12.91 -36.86 -25.37
C MET A 368 12.42 -38.30 -25.32
N HIS A 369 12.14 -38.82 -24.12
CA HIS A 369 11.52 -40.13 -23.95
C HIS A 369 10.10 -40.17 -24.51
N ASP A 370 9.28 -39.16 -24.19
CA ASP A 370 7.90 -39.07 -24.69
C ASP A 370 7.85 -38.87 -26.21
N LEU A 371 8.88 -38.24 -26.77
CA LEU A 371 9.08 -38.00 -28.19
C LEU A 371 9.67 -39.18 -28.96
N GLU A 372 10.20 -40.21 -28.29
CA GLU A 372 10.91 -41.32 -28.92
C GLU A 372 10.15 -41.92 -30.12
N PRO A 373 8.83 -42.23 -30.04
CA PRO A 373 8.09 -42.79 -31.17
C PRO A 373 8.01 -41.86 -32.39
N VAL A 374 7.98 -40.55 -32.16
CA VAL A 374 7.95 -39.53 -33.22
C VAL A 374 9.34 -39.34 -33.81
N LEU A 375 10.36 -39.26 -32.97
CA LEU A 375 11.76 -39.13 -33.39
C LEU A 375 12.19 -40.33 -34.25
N LEU A 376 11.88 -41.57 -33.84
CA LEU A 376 12.19 -42.77 -34.62
C LEU A 376 11.49 -42.77 -35.99
N LYS A 377 10.23 -42.31 -36.05
CA LYS A 377 9.46 -42.30 -37.30
C LYS A 377 9.93 -41.22 -38.28
N TYR A 378 10.15 -40.00 -37.81
CA TYR A 378 10.42 -38.86 -38.69
C TYR A 378 11.91 -38.55 -38.82
N ALA A 379 12.70 -38.63 -37.73
CA ALA A 379 14.15 -38.38 -37.74
C ALA A 379 15.02 -39.62 -37.98
N GLY A 380 14.47 -40.84 -37.83
CA GLY A 380 15.19 -42.10 -38.01
C GLY A 380 15.14 -42.72 -39.41
N GLN A 381 14.23 -42.30 -40.31
CA GLN A 381 14.08 -42.92 -41.63
C GLN A 381 15.13 -42.42 -42.66
N ASN A 382 15.74 -43.37 -43.39
CA ASN A 382 16.62 -43.11 -44.54
C ASN A 382 15.81 -42.88 -45.84
N ASP A 383 14.87 -41.94 -45.82
CA ASP A 383 14.06 -41.62 -46.99
C ASP A 383 14.75 -40.53 -47.83
N VAL A 384 15.06 -40.87 -49.09
CA VAL A 384 15.67 -39.94 -50.04
C VAL A 384 14.71 -38.77 -50.29
N GLY A 385 15.09 -37.56 -49.87
CA GLY A 385 14.38 -36.31 -50.14
C GLY A 385 13.50 -35.73 -49.02
N PHE A 386 13.49 -36.28 -47.81
CA PHE A 386 12.86 -35.66 -46.64
C PHE A 386 13.81 -35.65 -45.44
N THR A 387 14.17 -34.47 -44.98
CA THR A 387 15.07 -34.26 -43.83
C THR A 387 14.32 -33.51 -42.73
N SER A 388 13.80 -34.24 -41.75
CA SER A 388 13.23 -33.62 -40.56
C SER A 388 14.31 -33.32 -39.52
N LYS A 389 14.30 -32.12 -38.97
CA LYS A 389 15.22 -31.70 -37.90
C LYS A 389 14.43 -31.23 -36.69
N PHE A 390 14.75 -31.77 -35.52
CA PHE A 390 14.17 -31.38 -34.24
C PHE A 390 15.11 -30.42 -33.53
N ILE A 391 14.59 -29.26 -33.17
CA ILE A 391 15.34 -28.15 -32.57
C ILE A 391 14.86 -28.00 -31.14
N PHE A 392 15.75 -28.19 -30.17
CA PHE A 392 15.46 -28.04 -28.75
C PHE A 392 15.96 -26.68 -28.26
N VAL A 393 15.09 -25.89 -27.63
CA VAL A 393 15.43 -24.57 -27.07
C VAL A 393 15.53 -24.67 -25.56
N CYS A 394 16.74 -24.76 -25.02
CA CYS A 394 16.95 -24.90 -23.58
C CYS A 394 18.31 -24.39 -23.11
N GLY A 395 18.40 -23.90 -21.88
CA GLY A 395 19.65 -23.45 -21.27
C GLY A 395 20.36 -22.34 -22.05
N ASN A 396 21.65 -22.15 -21.76
CA ASN A 396 22.53 -21.29 -22.56
C ASN A 396 23.09 -22.07 -23.76
N SER A 397 23.53 -21.37 -24.81
CA SER A 397 24.14 -21.99 -26.00
C SER A 397 25.57 -22.50 -25.69
N SER A 398 25.69 -23.59 -24.94
CA SER A 398 26.97 -24.26 -24.67
C SER A 398 27.16 -25.46 -25.59
N LYS A 399 28.42 -25.73 -25.98
CA LYS A 399 28.76 -26.91 -26.79
C LYS A 399 28.44 -28.23 -26.07
N GLU A 400 28.55 -28.23 -24.75
CA GLU A 400 28.29 -29.41 -23.90
C GLU A 400 26.87 -29.95 -24.07
N TYR A 401 25.87 -29.06 -24.20
CA TYR A 401 24.48 -29.47 -24.39
C TYR A 401 24.21 -30.03 -25.78
N SER A 402 24.83 -29.44 -26.80
CA SER A 402 24.76 -29.96 -28.17
C SER A 402 25.38 -31.36 -28.25
N ASP A 403 26.50 -31.59 -27.56
CA ASP A 403 27.18 -32.89 -27.55
C ASP A 403 26.33 -33.96 -26.84
N ALA A 404 25.72 -33.62 -25.69
CA ALA A 404 24.83 -34.52 -24.96
C ALA A 404 23.59 -34.94 -25.79
N LEU A 405 22.97 -34.00 -26.51
CA LEU A 405 21.84 -34.29 -27.40
C LEU A 405 22.27 -35.14 -28.61
N GLN A 406 23.48 -34.92 -29.13
CA GLN A 406 24.03 -35.71 -30.22
C GLN A 406 24.38 -37.14 -29.77
N ASP A 407 24.85 -37.32 -28.53
CA ASP A 407 25.05 -38.64 -27.92
C ASP A 407 23.73 -39.41 -27.75
N ILE A 408 22.66 -38.72 -27.38
CA ILE A 408 21.31 -39.34 -27.31
C ILE A 408 20.83 -39.72 -28.71
N ALA A 409 21.03 -38.85 -29.69
CA ALA A 409 20.68 -39.13 -31.08
C ALA A 409 21.39 -40.40 -31.60
N THR A 410 22.68 -40.55 -31.31
CA THR A 410 23.44 -41.75 -31.72
C THR A 410 22.96 -43.01 -31.01
N ARG A 411 22.60 -42.92 -29.71
CA ARG A 411 22.03 -44.05 -28.95
C ARG A 411 20.65 -44.49 -29.46
N LEU A 412 19.82 -43.52 -29.89
CA LEU A 412 18.50 -43.77 -30.47
C LEU A 412 18.56 -44.18 -31.96
N GLY A 413 19.76 -44.27 -32.55
CA GLY A 413 19.94 -44.63 -33.97
C GLY A 413 19.46 -43.55 -34.95
N LEU A 414 19.36 -42.29 -34.51
CA LEU A 414 18.93 -41.17 -35.35
C LEU A 414 20.09 -40.70 -36.24
N LYS A 415 19.75 -40.12 -37.41
CA LYS A 415 20.76 -39.57 -38.32
C LYS A 415 21.50 -38.39 -37.68
N GLN A 416 22.81 -38.31 -37.90
CA GLN A 416 23.65 -37.23 -37.38
C GLN A 416 23.16 -35.86 -37.88
N GLY A 417 23.00 -34.89 -36.96
CA GLY A 417 22.44 -33.57 -37.26
C GLY A 417 20.90 -33.48 -37.34
N SER A 418 20.17 -34.55 -37.01
CA SER A 418 18.69 -34.52 -36.92
C SER A 418 18.18 -33.85 -35.66
N LEU A 419 19.01 -33.80 -34.60
CA LEU A 419 18.73 -33.05 -33.39
C LEU A 419 19.67 -31.84 -33.34
N LYS A 420 19.13 -30.67 -33.06
CA LYS A 420 19.89 -29.45 -32.81
C LYS A 420 19.49 -28.81 -31.49
N HIS A 421 20.43 -28.11 -30.89
CA HIS A 421 20.25 -27.36 -29.66
C HIS A 421 20.47 -25.88 -29.90
N TYR A 422 19.63 -25.05 -29.30
CA TYR A 422 19.83 -23.62 -29.20
C TYR A 422 19.55 -23.17 -27.76
N GLY A 423 20.35 -22.23 -27.28
CA GLY A 423 20.11 -21.62 -25.98
C GLY A 423 19.01 -20.58 -26.02
N ILE A 424 18.35 -20.31 -24.90
CA ILE A 424 17.32 -19.26 -24.80
C ILE A 424 17.87 -17.85 -25.06
N ASN A 425 19.18 -17.64 -24.88
CA ASN A 425 19.86 -16.39 -25.20
C ASN A 425 20.07 -16.17 -26.71
N SER A 426 19.74 -17.17 -27.54
CA SER A 426 19.72 -17.02 -28.99
C SER A 426 18.44 -16.30 -29.44
N ASP A 427 18.36 -15.89 -30.71
CA ASP A 427 17.14 -15.28 -31.24
C ASP A 427 16.00 -16.30 -31.32
N VAL A 428 15.26 -16.47 -30.22
CA VAL A 428 14.15 -17.44 -30.10
C VAL A 428 13.04 -17.14 -31.12
N ASN A 429 12.82 -15.86 -31.45
CA ASN A 429 11.81 -15.47 -32.44
C ASN A 429 12.21 -15.97 -33.84
N SER A 430 13.50 -15.89 -34.18
CA SER A 430 14.04 -16.52 -35.39
C SER A 430 13.75 -18.03 -35.43
N LEU A 431 14.02 -18.73 -34.32
CA LEU A 431 13.82 -20.18 -34.21
C LEU A 431 12.35 -20.57 -34.40
N ILE A 432 11.43 -19.83 -33.80
CA ILE A 432 9.99 -20.08 -33.92
C ILE A 432 9.50 -19.80 -35.34
N LEU A 433 9.86 -18.65 -35.92
CA LEU A 433 9.39 -18.27 -37.26
C LEU A 433 9.91 -19.20 -38.36
N MET A 434 11.12 -19.77 -38.21
CA MET A 434 11.65 -20.73 -39.18
C MET A 434 11.02 -22.13 -39.08
N ALA A 435 10.38 -22.47 -37.95
CA ALA A 435 9.80 -23.77 -37.70
C ALA A 435 8.60 -24.07 -38.62
N ASP A 436 8.30 -25.36 -38.82
CA ASP A 436 7.08 -25.83 -39.46
C ASP A 436 6.03 -26.27 -38.44
N ILE A 437 6.46 -26.84 -37.31
CA ILE A 437 5.62 -27.21 -36.17
C ILE A 437 6.34 -26.80 -34.89
N VAL A 438 5.59 -26.26 -33.94
CA VAL A 438 6.06 -26.06 -32.56
C VAL A 438 5.42 -27.09 -31.66
N LEU A 439 6.24 -27.83 -30.92
CA LEU A 439 5.82 -28.81 -29.93
C LEU A 439 6.14 -28.28 -28.53
N TYR A 440 5.14 -28.26 -27.66
CA TYR A 440 5.35 -28.04 -26.23
C TYR A 440 5.65 -29.36 -25.54
N GLY A 441 6.90 -29.52 -25.11
CA GLY A 441 7.43 -30.72 -24.46
C GLY A 441 7.60 -30.58 -22.95
N SER A 442 6.91 -29.65 -22.28
CA SER A 442 7.01 -29.50 -20.83
C SER A 442 6.44 -30.70 -20.10
N SER A 443 7.16 -31.17 -19.07
CA SER A 443 6.70 -32.26 -18.21
C SER A 443 5.91 -31.76 -16.98
N GLN A 444 5.91 -30.46 -16.73
CA GLN A 444 5.27 -29.81 -15.58
C GLN A 444 3.97 -29.11 -15.97
N GLU A 445 2.99 -29.16 -15.07
CA GLU A 445 1.73 -28.44 -15.21
C GLU A 445 1.86 -27.06 -14.56
N GLU A 446 1.73 -26.02 -15.39
CA GLU A 446 1.88 -24.63 -15.00
C GLU A 446 0.50 -23.94 -14.91
N GLN A 447 0.39 -22.97 -14.01
CA GLN A 447 -0.82 -22.14 -13.88
C GLN A 447 -0.97 -21.14 -15.04
N GLY A 448 0.14 -20.70 -15.64
CA GLY A 448 0.19 -19.73 -16.74
C GLY A 448 0.21 -20.38 -18.12
N PHE A 449 -0.32 -19.70 -19.13
CA PHE A 449 -0.20 -20.16 -20.51
C PHE A 449 1.22 -19.86 -21.04
N PRO A 450 1.93 -20.82 -21.66
CA PRO A 450 3.33 -20.61 -22.04
C PRO A 450 3.53 -19.45 -23.04
N PRO A 451 4.35 -18.43 -22.72
CA PRO A 451 4.57 -17.25 -23.58
C PRO A 451 5.04 -17.58 -25.00
N LEU A 452 5.98 -18.53 -25.14
CA LEU A 452 6.51 -18.91 -26.44
C LEU A 452 5.49 -19.67 -27.32
N LEU A 453 4.47 -20.31 -26.73
CA LEU A 453 3.36 -20.86 -27.51
C LEU A 453 2.49 -19.75 -28.10
N THR A 454 2.25 -18.68 -27.34
CA THR A 454 1.55 -17.48 -27.84
C THR A 454 2.28 -16.90 -29.05
N ARG A 455 3.62 -16.79 -29.00
CA ARG A 455 4.43 -16.34 -30.14
C ARG A 455 4.29 -17.26 -31.34
N ALA A 456 4.38 -18.58 -31.14
CA ALA A 456 4.24 -19.57 -32.20
C ALA A 456 2.89 -19.46 -32.92
N MET A 457 1.80 -19.38 -32.15
CA MET A 457 0.46 -19.18 -32.70
C MET A 457 0.39 -17.86 -33.47
N SER A 458 0.93 -16.77 -32.91
CA SER A 458 0.93 -15.44 -33.55
C SER A 458 1.69 -15.43 -34.89
N PHE A 459 2.82 -16.14 -34.98
CA PHE A 459 3.55 -16.37 -36.23
C PHE A 459 2.80 -17.21 -37.27
N GLY A 460 1.64 -17.78 -36.91
CA GLY A 460 0.91 -18.70 -37.78
C GLY A 460 1.64 -20.04 -37.95
N ILE A 461 2.36 -20.47 -36.90
CA ILE A 461 2.98 -21.79 -36.85
C ILE A 461 2.08 -22.71 -36.02
N PRO A 462 1.70 -23.88 -36.52
CA PRO A 462 0.84 -24.78 -35.77
C PRO A 462 1.54 -25.31 -34.52
N ILE A 463 0.79 -25.35 -33.42
CA ILE A 463 1.26 -25.86 -32.13
C ILE A 463 0.70 -27.25 -31.84
N ILE A 464 1.52 -28.10 -31.22
CA ILE A 464 1.14 -29.38 -30.63
C ILE A 464 1.49 -29.30 -29.14
N ALA A 465 0.54 -29.57 -28.26
CA ALA A 465 0.75 -29.44 -26.82
C ALA A 465 0.05 -30.54 -26.01
N PRO A 466 0.57 -30.94 -24.84
CA PRO A 466 -0.09 -31.85 -23.93
C PRO A 466 -1.42 -31.26 -23.41
N ASP A 467 -2.34 -32.14 -23.03
CA ASP A 467 -3.63 -31.79 -22.41
C ASP A 467 -3.44 -31.31 -20.96
N TYR A 468 -3.01 -30.05 -20.82
CA TYR A 468 -2.99 -29.34 -19.55
C TYR A 468 -4.21 -28.42 -19.43
N PRO A 469 -4.84 -28.28 -18.24
CA PRO A 469 -6.01 -27.43 -18.03
C PRO A 469 -5.83 -25.98 -18.52
N VAL A 470 -4.66 -25.39 -18.32
CA VAL A 470 -4.39 -24.03 -18.81
C VAL A 470 -4.34 -23.97 -20.34
N ILE A 471 -3.85 -25.02 -21.01
CA ILE A 471 -3.76 -25.08 -22.47
C ILE A 471 -5.16 -25.31 -23.05
N SER A 472 -5.91 -26.27 -22.52
CA SER A 472 -7.28 -26.56 -22.97
C SER A 472 -8.29 -25.45 -22.66
N LYS A 473 -7.98 -24.57 -21.70
CA LYS A 473 -8.73 -23.33 -21.44
C LYS A 473 -8.68 -22.34 -22.62
N TYR A 474 -7.50 -22.16 -23.24
CA TYR A 474 -7.31 -21.15 -24.30
C TYR A 474 -7.26 -21.75 -25.71
N VAL A 475 -6.86 -23.01 -25.86
CA VAL A 475 -6.66 -23.69 -27.15
C VAL A 475 -7.73 -24.76 -27.32
N VAL A 476 -8.48 -24.67 -28.42
CA VAL A 476 -9.45 -25.69 -28.81
C VAL A 476 -8.77 -26.70 -29.73
N ASP A 477 -8.80 -27.98 -29.33
CA ASP A 477 -8.18 -29.07 -30.08
C ASP A 477 -8.75 -29.16 -31.51
N GLY A 478 -7.85 -29.32 -32.48
CA GLY A 478 -8.17 -29.41 -33.90
C GLY A 478 -8.59 -28.09 -34.56
N VAL A 479 -8.68 -27.00 -33.80
CA VAL A 479 -9.07 -25.66 -34.31
C VAL A 479 -7.92 -24.68 -34.14
N HIS A 480 -7.44 -24.43 -32.93
CA HIS A 480 -6.37 -23.46 -32.64
C HIS A 480 -4.98 -24.12 -32.55
N GLY A 481 -4.95 -25.40 -32.23
CA GLY A 481 -3.76 -26.23 -32.07
C GLY A 481 -4.16 -27.70 -31.95
N ILE A 482 -3.19 -28.58 -31.76
CA ILE A 482 -3.46 -30.00 -31.47
C ILE A 482 -3.09 -30.31 -30.03
N ILE A 483 -4.06 -30.81 -29.28
CA ILE A 483 -3.88 -31.23 -27.90
C ILE A 483 -3.77 -32.75 -27.85
N PHE A 484 -2.79 -33.29 -27.11
CA PHE A 484 -2.63 -34.74 -26.96
C PHE A 484 -2.60 -35.18 -25.50
N PRO A 485 -3.19 -36.34 -25.16
CA PRO A 485 -3.10 -36.90 -23.82
C PRO A 485 -1.67 -37.42 -23.55
N LYS A 486 -1.02 -36.89 -22.51
CA LYS A 486 0.36 -37.24 -22.14
C LYS A 486 0.54 -38.73 -21.81
N THR A 487 -0.49 -39.39 -21.29
CA THR A 487 -0.43 -40.80 -20.88
C THR A 487 -0.32 -41.80 -22.06
N HIS A 488 -0.40 -41.32 -23.31
CA HIS A 488 -0.39 -42.17 -24.50
C HIS A 488 0.59 -41.64 -25.57
N PRO A 489 1.85 -42.14 -25.63
CA PRO A 489 2.84 -41.71 -26.64
C PRO A 489 2.35 -41.88 -28.09
N GLU A 490 1.46 -42.85 -28.31
CA GLU A 490 0.80 -43.10 -29.59
C GLU A 490 -0.10 -41.93 -30.03
N ALA A 491 -0.68 -41.18 -29.10
CA ALA A 491 -1.51 -40.02 -29.41
C ALA A 491 -0.67 -38.88 -30.02
N LEU A 492 0.54 -38.67 -29.52
CA LEU A 492 1.47 -37.70 -30.08
C LEU A 492 1.91 -38.08 -31.50
N ARG A 493 2.15 -39.38 -31.75
CA ARG A 493 2.43 -39.88 -33.11
C ARG A 493 1.27 -39.63 -34.06
N ASN A 494 0.03 -39.84 -33.59
CA ASN A 494 -1.17 -39.61 -34.37
C ASN A 494 -1.35 -38.10 -34.66
N ALA A 495 -1.12 -37.23 -33.68
CA ALA A 495 -1.11 -35.78 -33.85
C ALA A 495 -0.13 -35.37 -34.97
N PHE A 496 1.12 -35.85 -34.93
CA PHE A 496 2.09 -35.58 -36.01
C PHE A 496 1.63 -36.11 -37.37
N SER A 497 0.97 -37.26 -37.43
CA SER A 497 0.46 -37.80 -38.69
C SER A 497 -0.69 -37.00 -39.31
N LEU A 498 -1.47 -36.29 -38.49
CA LEU A 498 -2.49 -35.34 -38.96
C LEU A 498 -1.84 -34.06 -39.52
N MET A 499 -0.74 -33.64 -38.91
CA MET A 499 -0.06 -32.39 -39.25
C MET A 499 0.88 -32.51 -40.46
N VAL A 500 1.36 -33.73 -40.76
CA VAL A 500 2.30 -33.99 -41.86
C VAL A 500 1.65 -34.87 -42.93
N SER A 501 1.55 -34.36 -44.16
CA SER A 501 1.03 -35.06 -45.34
C SER A 501 2.02 -34.93 -46.49
N ASP A 502 2.32 -36.02 -47.20
CA ASP A 502 3.26 -36.03 -48.33
C ASP A 502 4.58 -35.30 -48.04
N ARG A 503 5.15 -35.52 -46.84
CA ARG A 503 6.44 -34.95 -46.42
C ARG A 503 6.42 -33.40 -46.35
N LYS A 504 5.25 -32.80 -46.23
CA LYS A 504 5.02 -31.35 -46.03
C LYS A 504 3.94 -31.13 -44.97
N LEU A 505 3.77 -29.87 -44.57
CA LEU A 505 2.67 -29.47 -43.71
C LEU A 505 1.32 -29.78 -44.39
N SER A 506 0.39 -30.42 -43.69
CA SER A 506 -0.91 -30.79 -44.25
C SER A 506 -1.82 -29.56 -44.43
N ARG A 507 -2.86 -29.68 -45.26
CA ARG A 507 -3.87 -28.60 -45.37
C ARG A 507 -4.57 -28.34 -44.04
N PHE A 508 -4.77 -29.40 -43.25
CA PHE A 508 -5.33 -29.31 -41.92
C PHE A 508 -4.42 -28.49 -41.00
N ALA A 509 -3.12 -28.74 -41.01
CA ALA A 509 -2.16 -27.96 -40.24
C ALA A 509 -2.14 -26.47 -40.62
N HIS A 510 -2.23 -26.14 -41.92
CA HIS A 510 -2.37 -24.74 -42.36
C HIS A 510 -3.66 -24.09 -41.84
N SER A 511 -4.78 -24.81 -41.86
CA SER A 511 -6.05 -24.33 -41.32
C SER A 511 -5.94 -24.05 -39.82
N VAL A 512 -5.41 -25.01 -39.06
CA VAL A 512 -5.19 -24.88 -37.61
C VAL A 512 -4.29 -23.69 -37.30
N ALA A 513 -3.18 -23.55 -38.02
CA ALA A 513 -2.24 -22.46 -37.82
C ALA A 513 -2.85 -21.08 -38.11
N SER A 514 -3.65 -20.97 -39.18
CA SER A 514 -4.36 -19.72 -39.51
C SER A 514 -5.39 -19.33 -38.46
N SER A 515 -6.15 -20.30 -37.94
CA SER A 515 -7.13 -20.07 -36.89
C SER A 515 -6.46 -19.74 -35.56
N GLY A 516 -5.36 -20.43 -35.22
CA GLY A 516 -4.55 -20.16 -34.04
C GLY A 516 -3.96 -18.75 -34.05
N SER A 517 -3.47 -18.28 -35.20
CA SER A 517 -2.95 -16.91 -35.36
C SER A 517 -4.02 -15.84 -35.14
N LEU A 518 -5.23 -16.03 -35.68
CA LEU A 518 -6.34 -15.10 -35.45
C LEU A 518 -6.77 -15.07 -33.98
N HIS A 519 -6.83 -16.25 -33.34
CA HIS A 519 -7.21 -16.40 -31.93
C HIS A 519 -6.19 -15.79 -30.97
N ALA A 520 -4.90 -16.02 -31.21
CA ALA A 520 -3.80 -15.54 -30.37
C ALA A 520 -3.85 -14.02 -30.15
N LYS A 521 -4.34 -13.25 -31.13
CA LYS A 521 -4.41 -11.80 -31.05
C LYS A 521 -5.16 -11.27 -29.84
N ASN A 522 -6.25 -11.91 -29.43
CA ASN A 522 -7.11 -11.42 -28.34
C ASN A 522 -7.43 -12.48 -27.29
N MET A 523 -6.77 -13.65 -27.31
CA MET A 523 -7.13 -14.77 -26.44
C MET A 523 -7.09 -14.45 -24.93
N PHE A 524 -6.29 -13.45 -24.51
CA PHE A 524 -6.19 -13.00 -23.12
C PHE A 524 -6.95 -11.70 -22.82
N ALA A 525 -7.50 -11.03 -23.82
CA ALA A 525 -8.05 -9.67 -23.66
C ALA A 525 -9.22 -9.65 -22.68
N GLU A 526 -10.16 -10.58 -22.84
CA GLU A 526 -11.37 -10.66 -22.03
C GLU A 526 -11.06 -10.89 -20.55
N GLU A 527 -10.31 -11.95 -20.24
CA GLU A 527 -9.97 -12.31 -18.85
C GLU A 527 -9.13 -11.23 -18.17
N CYS A 528 -8.15 -10.67 -18.88
CA CYS A 528 -7.26 -9.64 -18.33
C CYS A 528 -8.02 -8.34 -18.02
N ILE A 529 -8.78 -7.80 -19.00
CA ILE A 529 -9.50 -6.53 -18.82
C ILE A 529 -10.65 -6.69 -17.83
N PHE A 530 -11.39 -7.81 -17.88
CA PHE A 530 -12.44 -8.09 -16.90
C PHE A 530 -11.85 -8.24 -15.49
N GLY A 531 -10.76 -9.00 -15.34
CA GLY A 531 -10.08 -9.19 -14.06
C GLY A 531 -9.60 -7.88 -13.47
N LEU A 532 -8.98 -7.02 -14.28
CA LEU A 532 -8.53 -5.69 -13.86
C LEU A 532 -9.70 -4.75 -13.53
N ALA A 533 -10.76 -4.75 -14.34
CA ALA A 533 -11.95 -3.94 -14.07
C ALA A 533 -12.64 -4.34 -12.75
N LYS A 534 -12.75 -5.66 -12.51
CA LYS A 534 -13.28 -6.19 -11.24
C LYS A 534 -12.38 -5.82 -10.06
N LEU A 535 -11.06 -5.88 -10.24
CA LEU A 535 -10.11 -5.45 -9.22
C LEU A 535 -10.30 -3.97 -8.85
N VAL A 536 -10.52 -3.11 -9.85
CA VAL A 536 -10.85 -1.69 -9.62
C VAL A 536 -12.15 -1.55 -8.81
N GLU A 537 -13.20 -2.29 -9.16
CA GLU A 537 -14.49 -2.26 -8.42
C GLU A 537 -14.33 -2.66 -6.95
N ASP A 538 -13.51 -3.66 -6.67
CA ASP A 538 -13.36 -4.21 -5.32
C ASP A 538 -12.44 -3.36 -4.42
N VAL A 539 -11.36 -2.81 -4.99
CA VAL A 539 -10.32 -2.07 -4.25
C VAL A 539 -10.72 -0.62 -4.02
N PHE A 540 -11.37 0.02 -5.01
CA PHE A 540 -11.65 1.45 -4.93
C PHE A 540 -12.76 1.75 -3.93
N HIS A 541 -12.69 2.94 -3.34
CA HIS A 541 -13.68 3.41 -2.39
C HIS A 541 -14.59 4.42 -3.07
N PHE A 542 -15.90 4.17 -3.04
CA PHE A 542 -16.89 5.07 -3.62
C PHE A 542 -17.61 5.85 -2.52
N PRO A 543 -17.25 7.12 -2.25
CA PRO A 543 -17.89 7.98 -1.25
C PRO A 543 -19.28 8.46 -1.70
N SER A 544 -20.16 8.79 -0.76
CA SER A 544 -21.61 9.02 -0.93
C SER A 544 -21.99 9.98 -2.06
N ASP A 545 -21.15 10.95 -2.38
CA ASP A 545 -21.29 11.94 -3.46
C ASP A 545 -21.02 11.38 -4.88
N VAL A 546 -20.49 10.17 -4.99
CA VAL A 546 -20.11 9.51 -6.24
C VAL A 546 -21.19 8.58 -6.75
N LEU A 547 -21.44 8.64 -8.06
CA LEU A 547 -22.24 7.68 -8.81
C LEU A 547 -21.51 6.35 -8.89
N LEU A 548 -22.21 5.25 -8.65
CA LEU A 548 -21.61 3.93 -8.78
C LEU A 548 -21.41 3.60 -10.26
N PRO A 549 -20.24 3.04 -10.63
CA PRO A 549 -20.00 2.58 -11.99
C PRO A 549 -20.87 1.38 -12.31
N THR A 550 -21.10 1.21 -13.61
CA THR A 550 -21.76 0.04 -14.18
C THR A 550 -20.94 -1.22 -13.83
N PRO A 551 -21.58 -2.36 -13.49
CA PRO A 551 -20.88 -3.60 -13.19
C PRO A 551 -19.88 -4.00 -14.27
N ALA A 552 -18.68 -4.46 -13.87
CA ALA A 552 -17.70 -5.01 -14.81
C ALA A 552 -18.25 -6.20 -15.62
N SER A 553 -19.29 -6.88 -15.13
CA SER A 553 -19.99 -7.97 -15.83
C SER A 553 -20.79 -7.53 -17.06
N GLU A 554 -21.05 -6.23 -17.24
CA GLU A 554 -21.76 -5.70 -18.43
C GLU A 554 -20.83 -5.43 -19.61
N LEU A 555 -19.50 -5.59 -19.44
CA LEU A 555 -18.55 -5.46 -20.53
C LEU A 555 -18.81 -6.52 -21.61
N GLN A 556 -18.92 -6.08 -22.87
CA GLN A 556 -19.12 -6.95 -24.04
C GLN A 556 -18.07 -6.66 -25.11
N ASN A 557 -17.71 -7.67 -25.89
CA ASN A 557 -16.77 -7.57 -27.02
C ASN A 557 -15.41 -6.97 -26.63
N ILE A 558 -14.81 -7.49 -25.56
CA ILE A 558 -13.50 -7.05 -25.07
C ILE A 558 -12.40 -7.53 -26.04
N THR A 559 -11.70 -6.59 -26.66
CA THR A 559 -10.54 -6.84 -27.53
C THR A 559 -9.45 -5.79 -27.28
N TRP A 560 -8.21 -6.09 -27.63
CA TRP A 560 -7.15 -5.08 -27.59
C TRP A 560 -7.31 -4.06 -28.71
N GLU A 561 -6.98 -2.80 -28.42
CA GLU A 561 -7.10 -1.66 -29.34
C GLU A 561 -5.92 -1.56 -30.33
N TRP A 562 -5.62 -2.67 -31.03
CA TRP A 562 -4.47 -2.78 -31.95
C TRP A 562 -4.40 -1.65 -32.99
N ASN A 563 -5.54 -1.18 -33.50
CA ASN A 563 -5.61 -0.21 -34.61
C ASN A 563 -4.97 1.15 -34.28
N LEU A 564 -5.01 1.58 -33.02
CA LEU A 564 -4.48 2.87 -32.59
C LEU A 564 -2.95 2.85 -32.46
N PHE A 565 -2.41 1.67 -32.15
CA PHE A 565 -0.99 1.46 -31.96
C PHE A 565 -0.29 0.92 -33.23
N ARG A 566 -1.06 0.48 -34.24
CA ARG A 566 -0.58 -0.13 -35.50
C ARG A 566 -0.05 0.85 -36.55
N LYS A 567 -0.60 2.08 -36.66
CA LYS A 567 -0.28 3.03 -37.77
C LYS A 567 1.20 3.44 -37.90
N GLU A 568 2.05 3.06 -36.95
CA GLU A 568 3.47 3.42 -36.91
C GLU A 568 4.42 2.20 -36.82
N LEU A 569 3.91 0.96 -36.73
CA LEU A 569 4.72 -0.23 -37.07
C LEU A 569 5.27 -0.09 -38.51
N ASP A 570 4.43 0.44 -39.40
CA ASP A 570 4.77 0.86 -40.76
C ASP A 570 5.85 1.96 -40.85
N GLN A 571 6.07 2.76 -39.79
CA GLN A 571 7.10 3.82 -39.77
C GLN A 571 8.39 3.36 -39.08
N ILE A 572 8.29 2.54 -38.02
CA ILE A 572 9.46 1.95 -37.33
C ILE A 572 10.25 1.06 -38.30
N SER A 573 9.55 0.33 -39.19
CA SER A 573 10.17 -0.49 -40.23
C SER A 573 10.95 0.31 -41.28
N SER A 574 10.63 1.60 -41.48
CA SER A 574 11.30 2.45 -42.48
C SER A 574 12.64 3.05 -42.03
N GLU A 575 12.92 3.12 -40.72
CA GLU A 575 14.13 3.76 -40.19
C GLU A 575 15.10 2.82 -39.45
N ARG A 576 14.85 1.51 -39.31
CA ARG A 576 15.67 0.70 -38.38
C ARG A 576 15.69 -0.81 -38.56
N GLY A 577 16.32 -1.29 -39.63
CA GLY A 577 16.70 -2.70 -39.80
C GLY A 577 17.81 -3.22 -38.85
N HIS A 578 18.10 -2.56 -37.72
CA HIS A 578 19.20 -2.95 -36.84
C HIS A 578 18.98 -2.78 -35.32
N LEU A 579 17.77 -2.43 -34.83
CA LEU A 579 17.59 -2.07 -33.41
C LEU A 579 16.91 -3.09 -32.48
N TYR A 580 16.61 -4.32 -32.91
CA TYR A 580 16.00 -5.30 -32.00
C TYR A 580 17.02 -6.11 -31.18
N LEU A 581 18.31 -6.07 -31.55
CA LEU A 581 19.39 -6.67 -30.76
C LEU A 581 20.23 -5.62 -29.99
N GLU A 582 20.14 -4.35 -30.37
CA GLU A 582 20.88 -3.25 -29.71
C GLU A 582 20.11 -2.56 -28.58
N ASP A 583 18.79 -2.75 -28.45
CA ASP A 583 18.03 -2.14 -27.33
C ASP A 583 18.23 -2.88 -25.99
N HIS A 584 18.91 -4.04 -26.00
CA HIS A 584 19.49 -4.65 -24.79
C HIS A 584 20.87 -4.08 -24.42
N LEU A 585 21.52 -3.35 -25.33
CA LEU A 585 22.88 -2.81 -25.13
C LEU A 585 22.91 -1.27 -25.05
N ARG A 586 21.85 -0.59 -25.50
CA ARG A 586 21.60 0.80 -25.10
C ARG A 586 20.93 0.78 -23.74
N VAL A 587 21.68 1.22 -22.73
CA VAL A 587 21.18 1.67 -21.43
C VAL A 587 20.09 2.72 -21.70
N ASN A 588 18.86 2.26 -21.92
CA ASN A 588 17.68 3.10 -21.84
C ASN A 588 17.58 3.46 -20.36
N SER A 589 17.49 4.76 -20.05
CA SER A 589 17.33 5.33 -18.71
C SER A 589 16.09 4.72 -18.01
N SER A 590 16.24 3.54 -17.45
CA SER A 590 15.29 2.91 -16.55
C SER A 590 15.61 3.45 -15.17
N VAL A 591 14.55 3.74 -14.40
CA VAL A 591 14.70 4.18 -13.00
C VAL A 591 15.56 3.22 -12.18
N VAL A 592 15.59 1.92 -12.56
CA VAL A 592 16.44 0.92 -11.93
C VAL A 592 17.92 1.31 -12.06
N TYR A 593 18.39 1.61 -13.27
CA TYR A 593 19.77 1.99 -13.52
C TYR A 593 20.09 3.39 -13.00
N ASP A 594 19.15 4.33 -13.11
CA ASP A 594 19.33 5.69 -12.58
C ASP A 594 19.61 5.64 -11.06
N LEU A 595 18.86 4.81 -10.31
CA LEU A 595 19.08 4.60 -8.87
C LEU A 595 20.35 3.83 -8.54
N GLU A 596 20.79 2.92 -9.41
CA GLU A 596 22.08 2.24 -9.25
C GLU A 596 23.23 3.22 -9.44
N GLU A 597 23.16 4.11 -10.43
CA GLU A 597 24.15 5.17 -10.64
C GLU A 597 24.20 6.13 -9.44
N ASP A 598 23.06 6.54 -8.90
CA ASP A 598 22.99 7.34 -7.67
C ASP A 598 23.67 6.64 -6.49
N MET A 599 23.43 5.33 -6.32
CA MET A 599 24.06 4.51 -5.28
C MET A 599 25.56 4.31 -5.52
N ILE A 600 26.00 4.13 -6.76
CA ILE A 600 27.42 4.00 -7.11
C ILE A 600 28.14 5.32 -6.87
N ASN A 601 27.54 6.45 -7.25
CA ASN A 601 28.09 7.78 -6.98
C ASN A 601 28.21 8.02 -5.47
N TYR A 602 27.22 7.61 -4.68
CA TYR A 602 27.28 7.64 -3.22
C TYR A 602 28.44 6.81 -2.64
N VAL A 603 28.62 5.57 -3.11
CA VAL A 603 29.73 4.69 -2.69
C VAL A 603 31.10 5.22 -3.18
N ALA A 604 31.15 5.82 -4.36
CA ALA A 604 32.36 6.45 -4.89
C ALA A 604 32.76 7.69 -4.09
N ILE A 605 31.80 8.55 -3.72
CA ILE A 605 32.02 9.72 -2.86
C ILE A 605 32.52 9.29 -1.47
N ALA A 606 31.92 8.24 -0.89
CA ALA A 606 32.35 7.67 0.40
C ALA A 606 33.77 7.06 0.36
N ASN A 607 34.22 6.56 -0.80
CA ASN A 607 35.58 6.05 -0.99
C ASN A 607 36.60 7.16 -1.31
N ILE A 608 36.19 8.25 -1.98
CA ILE A 608 37.06 9.39 -2.31
C ILE A 608 37.35 10.25 -1.08
N SER A 609 36.43 10.32 -0.10
CA SER A 609 36.63 11.04 1.15
C SER A 609 37.76 10.49 2.04
N GLN A 610 38.36 9.33 1.70
CA GLN A 610 39.54 8.81 2.39
C GLN A 610 40.89 9.29 1.82
N ASP A 611 40.95 9.85 0.59
CA ASP A 611 42.23 10.03 -0.11
C ASP A 611 42.62 11.47 -0.50
N ASN A 612 41.79 12.51 -0.34
CA ASN A 612 42.25 13.92 -0.41
C ASN A 612 41.18 14.93 0.11
N PRO A 613 41.49 15.82 1.08
CA PRO A 613 40.49 16.69 1.70
C PRO A 613 40.50 18.13 1.17
N GLU A 614 40.72 18.38 -0.12
CA GLU A 614 40.64 19.76 -0.65
C GLU A 614 40.13 19.80 -2.10
N GLY A 615 38.87 20.21 -2.28
CA GLY A 615 38.38 20.67 -3.59
C GLY A 615 36.90 20.50 -3.86
N LEU A 616 36.15 21.58 -3.59
CA LEU A 616 34.82 21.97 -4.12
C LEU A 616 33.58 21.61 -3.28
N GLU A 617 32.99 22.69 -2.76
CA GLU A 617 31.66 22.82 -2.17
C GLU A 617 30.56 22.59 -3.22
N GLU A 618 29.73 21.57 -3.02
CA GLU A 618 28.32 21.57 -3.40
C GLU A 618 27.58 20.88 -2.24
N ASP A 619 26.73 21.64 -1.53
CA ASP A 619 25.95 21.18 -0.38
C ASP A 619 24.96 20.08 -0.81
N THR A 620 25.38 18.82 -0.73
CA THR A 620 24.50 17.67 -0.72
C THR A 620 24.78 16.83 0.55
N PRO A 621 23.75 16.47 1.34
CA PRO A 621 23.93 15.76 2.61
C PRO A 621 24.73 14.46 2.44
N THR A 622 25.76 14.30 3.26
CA THR A 622 26.76 13.21 3.20
C THR A 622 26.21 11.89 3.79
N VAL A 623 26.88 10.77 3.50
CA VAL A 623 26.62 9.47 4.18
C VAL A 623 26.70 9.60 5.69
N LEU A 624 27.69 10.37 6.17
CA LEU A 624 27.83 10.67 7.57
C LEU A 624 26.67 11.53 8.07
N ASP A 625 26.02 12.37 7.26
CA ASP A 625 24.87 13.15 7.70
C ASP A 625 23.60 12.30 7.79
N TRP A 626 23.43 11.28 6.94
CA TRP A 626 22.34 10.31 7.04
C TRP A 626 22.59 9.21 8.07
N GLU A 627 23.84 8.77 8.24
CA GLU A 627 24.25 7.92 9.35
C GLU A 627 24.18 8.69 10.66
N ILE A 628 24.58 9.97 10.72
CA ILE A 628 24.35 10.86 11.85
C ILE A 628 22.85 11.07 12.04
N LEU A 629 22.02 11.20 11.02
CA LEU A 629 20.56 11.30 11.19
C LEU A 629 19.94 9.98 11.67
N SER A 630 20.44 8.81 11.24
CA SER A 630 19.95 7.50 11.68
C SER A 630 20.54 7.07 13.03
N GLU A 631 21.78 7.45 13.32
CA GLU A 631 22.42 7.39 14.63
C GLU A 631 21.79 8.41 15.54
N MET A 632 21.34 9.57 15.06
CA MET A 632 20.57 10.54 15.84
C MET A 632 19.16 10.02 16.07
N GLU A 633 18.45 9.44 15.10
CA GLU A 633 17.12 8.84 15.32
C GLU A 633 17.20 7.62 16.24
N SER A 634 18.21 6.76 16.07
CA SER A 634 18.43 5.60 16.95
C SER A 634 19.05 5.99 18.29
N SER A 635 19.88 7.04 18.36
CA SER A 635 20.34 7.68 19.59
C SER A 635 19.21 8.46 20.25
N GLU A 636 18.21 8.96 19.54
CA GLU A 636 17.05 9.65 20.09
C GLU A 636 16.05 8.63 20.63
N GLU A 637 15.87 7.49 19.98
CA GLU A 637 15.15 6.33 20.53
C GLU A 637 15.89 5.72 21.73
N VAL A 638 17.22 5.59 21.65
CA VAL A 638 18.05 5.11 22.76
C VAL A 638 18.14 6.16 23.86
N GLU A 639 18.22 7.46 23.59
CA GLU A 639 18.16 8.53 24.58
C GLU A 639 16.75 8.71 25.14
N LEU A 640 15.68 8.41 24.39
CA LEU A 640 14.31 8.36 24.92
C LEU A 640 14.14 7.18 25.87
N LEU A 641 14.59 5.99 25.46
CA LEU A 641 14.58 4.80 26.30
C LEU A 641 15.51 4.95 27.49
N GLU A 642 16.70 5.52 27.32
CA GLU A 642 17.62 5.84 28.41
C GLU A 642 17.07 6.97 29.27
N ARG A 643 16.34 7.97 28.76
CA ARG A 643 15.71 9.04 29.55
C ARG A 643 14.49 8.53 30.32
N GLU A 644 13.67 7.67 29.74
CA GLU A 644 12.57 6.97 30.42
C GLU A 644 13.12 6.00 31.47
N GLU A 645 14.19 5.27 31.16
CA GLU A 645 14.85 4.34 32.08
C GLU A 645 15.73 5.07 33.11
N ILE A 646 16.25 6.27 32.83
CA ILE A 646 16.91 7.19 33.78
C ILE A 646 15.85 7.88 34.64
N GLU A 647 14.66 8.22 34.14
CA GLU A 647 13.55 8.71 34.97
C GLU A 647 13.01 7.61 35.91
N GLU A 648 13.00 6.35 35.47
CA GLU A 648 12.64 5.18 36.29
C GLU A 648 13.76 4.74 37.25
N ARG A 649 15.04 4.87 36.87
CA ARG A 649 16.22 4.54 37.71
C ARG A 649 16.73 5.70 38.56
N MET A 650 16.30 6.94 38.29
CA MET A 650 16.49 8.07 39.20
C MET A 650 15.65 7.79 40.44
N GLU A 651 16.27 7.11 41.43
CA GLU A 651 15.86 7.28 42.80
C GLU A 651 15.84 8.78 43.05
N LYS A 652 14.64 9.34 43.23
CA LYS A 652 14.41 10.76 43.56
C LYS A 652 15.17 11.06 44.84
N ASP A 653 16.41 11.49 44.69
CA ASP A 653 17.16 12.03 45.79
C ASP A 653 16.47 13.32 46.21
N ILE A 654 16.09 13.36 47.49
CA ILE A 654 15.32 14.44 48.09
C ILE A 654 16.28 15.63 48.24
N GLY A 655 16.52 16.31 47.12
CA GLY A 655 17.21 17.58 47.05
C GLY A 655 16.43 18.65 47.80
N GLU A 656 17.15 19.67 48.26
CA GLU A 656 16.65 20.72 49.13
C GLU A 656 15.31 21.30 48.67
N TRP A 657 14.39 21.48 49.62
CA TRP A 657 13.06 22.03 49.40
C TRP A 657 13.03 23.34 48.58
N ASP A 658 14.12 24.11 48.55
CA ASP A 658 14.24 25.31 47.71
C ASP A 658 14.43 24.98 46.23
N ASP A 659 15.15 23.91 45.88
CA ASP A 659 15.27 23.42 44.51
C ASP A 659 14.03 22.67 44.07
N ILE A 660 13.30 22.00 44.97
CA ILE A 660 11.97 21.46 44.64
C ILE A 660 10.96 22.59 44.43
N TYR A 661 11.03 23.70 45.19
CA TYR A 661 10.15 24.85 44.97
C TYR A 661 10.54 25.63 43.70
N ARG A 662 11.85 25.73 43.42
CA ARG A 662 12.37 26.33 42.18
C ARG A 662 12.07 25.46 40.98
N ASN A 663 12.21 24.14 41.09
CA ASN A 663 11.94 23.15 40.04
C ASN A 663 10.45 22.87 39.90
N ALA A 664 9.62 23.02 40.93
CA ALA A 664 8.15 23.01 40.77
C ALA A 664 7.67 24.29 40.07
N ARG A 665 8.28 25.45 40.37
CA ARG A 665 7.98 26.71 39.69
C ARG A 665 8.63 26.82 38.31
N LYS A 666 9.75 26.12 38.10
CA LYS A 666 10.39 25.91 36.81
C LYS A 666 9.72 24.80 36.02
N SER A 667 9.10 23.78 36.63
CA SER A 667 8.35 22.72 35.93
C SER A 667 6.91 23.13 35.64
N GLU A 668 6.30 23.98 36.48
CA GLU A 668 5.11 24.76 36.11
C GLU A 668 5.41 25.75 34.98
N LYS A 669 6.67 26.20 34.81
CA LYS A 669 7.09 27.00 33.65
C LYS A 669 7.56 26.15 32.46
N LEU A 670 8.22 25.02 32.70
CA LEU A 670 8.79 24.13 31.67
C LEU A 670 7.76 23.16 31.09
N ARG A 671 6.65 22.88 31.79
CA ARG A 671 5.47 22.25 31.16
C ARG A 671 4.90 23.09 30.01
N PHE A 672 5.30 24.35 29.90
CA PHE A 672 4.87 25.29 28.88
C PHE A 672 5.92 25.59 27.80
N GLU A 673 7.16 25.08 27.90
CA GLU A 673 8.30 25.59 27.11
C GLU A 673 9.04 24.49 26.31
N THR A 674 8.33 23.63 25.59
CA THR A 674 8.97 22.79 24.55
C THR A 674 8.38 23.08 23.16
N ASN A 675 9.08 23.98 22.46
CA ASN A 675 8.99 24.30 21.03
C ASN A 675 7.79 25.14 20.56
N LEU A 676 7.20 25.95 21.44
CA LEU A 676 6.36 27.08 21.00
C LEU A 676 7.28 28.31 20.85
N ARG A 677 7.14 29.08 19.76
CA ARG A 677 7.81 30.37 19.55
C ARG A 677 7.88 31.15 20.86
N ASP A 678 9.03 31.77 21.12
CA ASP A 678 9.17 32.81 22.14
C ASP A 678 7.96 33.76 21.99
N GLU A 679 7.09 33.83 23.00
CA GLU A 679 5.89 34.69 22.99
C GLU A 679 6.23 36.16 22.66
N GLY A 680 7.48 36.54 22.91
CA GLY A 680 8.06 37.83 22.55
C GLY A 680 8.28 38.07 21.04
N GLU A 681 8.07 37.11 20.14
CA GLU A 681 8.05 37.35 18.68
C GLU A 681 6.63 37.66 18.16
N LEU A 682 5.60 36.97 18.64
CA LEU A 682 4.19 37.26 18.33
C LEU A 682 3.76 38.62 18.93
N GLU A 683 4.27 38.95 20.12
CA GLU A 683 4.09 40.28 20.73
C GLU A 683 4.94 41.37 20.04
N ARG A 684 6.04 41.02 19.36
CA ARG A 684 6.88 41.95 18.57
C ARG A 684 6.34 42.24 17.18
N THR A 685 5.59 41.33 16.56
CA THR A 685 5.06 41.51 15.20
C THR A 685 3.75 42.29 15.15
N GLY A 686 2.98 42.36 16.25
CA GLY A 686 1.75 43.18 16.31
C GLY A 686 0.69 42.77 15.28
N GLN A 687 0.70 41.51 14.83
CA GLN A 687 -0.24 41.03 13.81
C GLN A 687 -1.62 40.77 14.40
N PRO A 688 -2.71 41.23 13.75
CA PRO A 688 -4.06 41.12 14.29
C PRO A 688 -4.70 39.73 14.08
N ILE A 689 -4.16 38.89 13.20
CA ILE A 689 -4.75 37.59 12.83
C ILE A 689 -3.69 36.49 12.71
N CYS A 690 -4.05 35.27 13.12
CA CYS A 690 -3.29 34.04 12.85
C CYS A 690 -4.22 32.95 12.31
N ILE A 691 -3.85 32.34 11.18
CA ILE A 691 -4.62 31.26 10.52
C ILE A 691 -3.94 29.92 10.81
N TYR A 692 -4.66 28.99 11.45
CA TYR A 692 -4.16 27.65 11.75
C TYR A 692 -4.47 26.68 10.62
N GLU A 693 -3.45 26.01 10.11
CA GLU A 693 -3.59 24.85 9.21
C GLU A 693 -3.60 23.58 10.05
N ILE A 694 -4.76 22.91 10.11
CA ILE A 694 -4.88 21.65 10.84
C ILE A 694 -4.46 20.51 9.91
N TYR A 695 -3.48 19.72 10.32
CA TYR A 695 -3.01 18.58 9.53
C TYR A 695 -2.83 17.32 10.37
N ASN A 696 -2.83 16.18 9.70
CA ASN A 696 -2.48 14.88 10.26
C ASN A 696 -1.33 14.32 9.41
N GLY A 697 -0.32 13.70 10.05
CA GLY A 697 0.83 13.13 9.33
C GLY A 697 1.97 14.12 9.10
N ALA A 698 2.88 13.76 8.19
CA ALA A 698 4.18 14.41 7.99
C ALA A 698 4.08 15.88 7.56
N GLY A 699 3.84 16.77 8.53
CA GLY A 699 3.89 18.23 8.41
C GLY A 699 2.85 18.89 7.50
N GLY A 700 2.32 20.03 7.92
CA GLY A 700 1.61 20.96 7.02
C GLY A 700 2.50 21.38 5.85
N TRP A 701 1.91 21.91 4.77
CA TRP A 701 2.68 22.19 3.57
C TRP A 701 3.70 23.33 3.78
N PRO A 702 5.01 23.12 3.53
CA PRO A 702 6.04 24.12 3.85
C PRO A 702 5.77 25.50 3.25
N PHE A 703 5.19 25.59 2.05
CA PHE A 703 4.94 26.86 1.35
C PHE A 703 3.98 27.81 2.09
N LEU A 704 3.07 27.30 2.93
CA LEU A 704 2.14 28.13 3.71
C LEU A 704 2.85 28.90 4.84
N HIS A 705 3.99 28.39 5.32
CA HIS A 705 4.65 28.89 6.54
C HIS A 705 5.96 29.64 6.29
N HIS A 706 6.18 30.09 5.04
CA HIS A 706 7.25 31.04 4.73
C HIS A 706 6.83 32.49 5.08
N GLY A 707 5.55 32.73 5.40
CA GLY A 707 5.00 34.01 5.86
C GLY A 707 4.53 33.96 7.31
N SER A 708 4.18 35.13 7.88
CA SER A 708 3.82 35.26 9.30
C SER A 708 2.33 35.00 9.62
N LEU A 709 1.47 34.86 8.61
CA LEU A 709 0.02 34.71 8.77
C LEU A 709 -0.43 33.29 9.17
N TYR A 710 0.25 32.24 8.67
CA TYR A 710 -0.16 30.84 8.88
C TYR A 710 0.69 30.12 9.92
N ARG A 711 0.06 29.29 10.76
CA ARG A 711 0.72 28.42 11.75
C ARG A 711 0.20 26.99 11.63
N GLY A 712 1.07 25.99 11.76
CA GLY A 712 0.65 24.58 11.71
C GLY A 712 0.06 24.11 13.04
N LEU A 713 -0.97 23.25 12.97
CA LEU A 713 -1.56 22.54 14.09
C LEU A 713 -1.58 21.04 13.79
N SER A 714 -0.74 20.28 14.49
CA SER A 714 -0.62 18.83 14.27
C SER A 714 -1.61 18.05 15.14
N LEU A 715 -2.37 17.14 14.52
CA LEU A 715 -3.21 16.15 15.21
C LEU A 715 -2.43 14.90 15.67
N SER A 716 -1.11 14.87 15.50
CA SER A 716 -0.26 13.74 15.90
C SER A 716 1.12 14.21 16.38
N THR A 717 1.52 13.76 17.58
CA THR A 717 2.82 14.10 18.19
C THR A 717 4.00 13.72 17.30
N ARG A 718 3.93 12.54 16.67
CA ARG A 718 4.98 11.98 15.79
C ARG A 718 5.13 12.68 14.45
N ALA A 719 4.14 13.50 14.10
CA ALA A 719 3.99 14.04 12.76
C ALA A 719 4.32 15.54 12.68
N ARG A 720 4.80 16.10 13.79
CA ARG A 720 5.30 17.47 13.89
C ARG A 720 6.53 17.63 13.01
N ARG A 721 6.63 18.77 12.35
CA ARG A 721 7.86 19.17 11.65
C ARG A 721 8.93 19.54 12.68
N LEU A 722 10.14 19.00 12.51
CA LEU A 722 11.27 19.19 13.41
C LEU A 722 11.75 20.65 13.51
N SER A 723 11.50 21.47 12.48
CA SER A 723 12.03 22.84 12.35
C SER A 723 10.99 23.97 12.42
N SER A 724 9.70 23.68 12.65
CA SER A 724 8.65 24.70 12.65
C SER A 724 7.90 24.82 13.99
N ASP A 725 7.41 26.03 14.28
CA ASP A 725 6.60 26.42 15.44
C ASP A 725 5.15 25.89 15.35
N ASP A 726 5.02 24.58 15.15
CA ASP A 726 3.72 23.91 15.06
C ASP A 726 3.17 23.59 16.46
N VAL A 727 1.88 23.85 16.63
CA VAL A 727 1.15 23.55 17.86
C VAL A 727 0.81 22.06 17.89
N ASP A 728 1.05 21.43 19.04
CA ASP A 728 0.66 20.03 19.29
C ASP A 728 -0.77 19.96 19.85
N ALA A 729 -1.71 19.48 19.04
CA ALA A 729 -3.10 19.33 19.46
C ALA A 729 -3.27 18.18 20.48
N VAL A 730 -2.49 17.10 20.35
CA VAL A 730 -2.64 15.89 21.19
C VAL A 730 -2.14 16.15 22.60
N GLY A 731 -1.02 16.87 22.74
CA GLY A 731 -0.51 17.31 24.04
C GLY A 731 -1.50 18.18 24.82
N ARG A 732 -2.36 18.93 24.13
CA ARG A 732 -3.34 19.82 24.74
C ARG A 732 -4.71 19.21 24.96
N LEU A 733 -5.12 18.33 24.07
CA LEU A 733 -6.41 17.66 24.15
C LEU A 733 -6.18 16.14 24.17
N PRO A 734 -6.03 15.54 25.37
CA PRO A 734 -5.60 14.14 25.52
C PRO A 734 -6.50 13.11 24.82
N ILE A 735 -7.79 13.43 24.61
CA ILE A 735 -8.71 12.54 23.87
C ILE A 735 -8.27 12.31 22.42
N LEU A 736 -7.49 13.21 21.82
CA LEU A 736 -6.93 13.04 20.48
C LEU A 736 -5.77 12.03 20.44
N ASN A 737 -5.26 11.59 21.58
CA ASN A 737 -4.27 10.51 21.64
C ASN A 737 -4.89 9.16 21.22
N ASP A 738 -6.20 8.99 21.46
CA ASP A 738 -6.94 7.85 20.94
C ASP A 738 -7.23 8.05 19.45
N THR A 739 -6.70 7.13 18.64
CA THR A 739 -6.90 7.12 17.19
C THR A 739 -8.37 7.11 16.78
N HIS A 740 -9.27 6.50 17.56
CA HIS A 740 -10.70 6.46 17.28
C HIS A 740 -11.32 7.86 17.32
N TYR A 741 -11.14 8.58 18.44
CA TYR A 741 -11.68 9.93 18.60
C TYR A 741 -10.98 10.94 17.70
N ARG A 742 -9.66 10.81 17.50
CA ARG A 742 -8.93 11.64 16.53
C ARG A 742 -9.52 11.53 15.12
N ASN A 743 -9.82 10.31 14.67
CA ASN A 743 -10.37 10.09 13.34
C ASN A 743 -11.82 10.57 13.22
N ILE A 744 -12.64 10.40 14.26
CA ILE A 744 -14.05 10.80 14.24
C ILE A 744 -14.21 12.33 14.31
N LEU A 745 -13.39 13.02 15.11
CA LEU A 745 -13.44 14.48 15.28
C LEU A 745 -12.73 15.23 14.13
N CYS A 746 -11.64 14.69 13.56
CA CYS A 746 -10.84 15.37 12.53
C CYS A 746 -10.47 16.83 12.92
N GLU A 747 -10.76 17.80 12.04
CA GLU A 747 -10.40 19.21 12.18
C GLU A 747 -11.07 19.88 13.39
N ILE A 748 -12.31 19.52 13.74
CA ILE A 748 -12.98 20.10 14.91
C ILE A 748 -12.24 19.74 16.21
N GLY A 749 -11.59 18.58 16.24
CA GLY A 749 -10.74 18.17 17.36
C GLY A 749 -9.51 19.08 17.52
N GLY A 750 -8.92 19.51 16.42
CA GLY A 750 -7.85 20.52 16.45
C GLY A 750 -8.35 21.88 16.93
N MET A 751 -9.53 22.32 16.47
CA MET A 751 -10.17 23.56 16.95
C MET A 751 -10.43 23.50 18.47
N PHE A 752 -10.91 22.36 18.98
CA PHE A 752 -11.08 22.12 20.41
C PHE A 752 -9.75 22.19 21.18
N ALA A 753 -8.66 21.67 20.62
CA ALA A 753 -7.35 21.72 21.24
C ALA A 753 -6.77 23.15 21.35
N ILE A 754 -7.05 24.03 20.37
CA ILE A 754 -6.69 25.46 20.44
C ILE A 754 -7.57 26.20 21.45
N ALA A 755 -8.86 25.89 21.50
CA ALA A 755 -9.78 26.51 22.44
C ALA A 755 -9.49 26.12 23.89
N ASN A 756 -8.93 24.93 24.12
CA ASN A 756 -8.45 24.48 25.42
C ASN A 756 -7.25 25.32 25.84
N GLY A 757 -7.41 26.24 26.78
CA GLY A 757 -6.37 27.18 27.22
C GLY A 757 -5.98 28.19 26.14
N ILE A 758 -6.96 28.82 25.47
CA ILE A 758 -6.72 29.72 24.33
C ILE A 758 -5.74 30.86 24.64
N ASP A 759 -5.79 31.41 25.86
CA ASP A 759 -4.95 32.52 26.31
C ASP A 759 -3.45 32.17 26.34
N GLU A 760 -3.13 30.87 26.35
CA GLU A 760 -1.76 30.34 26.37
C GLU A 760 -1.14 30.24 24.97
N ILE A 761 -1.95 30.15 23.91
CA ILE A 761 -1.45 29.96 22.53
C ILE A 761 -1.77 31.16 21.64
N HIS A 762 -2.99 31.66 21.74
CA HIS A 762 -3.55 32.62 20.82
C HIS A 762 -4.00 33.88 21.56
N LYS A 763 -3.10 34.86 21.62
CA LYS A 763 -3.39 36.20 22.19
C LYS A 763 -3.91 37.21 21.16
N GLY A 764 -4.09 36.78 19.90
CA GLY A 764 -4.58 37.62 18.81
C GLY A 764 -6.07 37.95 18.95
N PRO A 765 -6.53 39.11 18.46
CA PRO A 765 -7.96 39.46 18.46
C PRO A 765 -8.76 38.65 17.43
N TRP A 766 -8.10 38.10 16.40
CA TRP A 766 -8.71 37.31 15.34
C TRP A 766 -7.99 35.98 15.13
N ILE A 767 -8.79 34.94 14.92
CA ILE A 767 -8.34 33.58 14.66
C ILE A 767 -8.94 33.09 13.33
N GLY A 768 -8.14 32.35 12.57
CA GLY A 768 -8.63 31.67 11.37
C GLY A 768 -8.20 30.22 11.33
N PHE A 769 -8.89 29.46 10.48
CA PHE A 769 -8.56 28.07 10.20
C PHE A 769 -8.57 27.83 8.69
N GLN A 770 -7.66 26.98 8.25
CA GLN A 770 -7.60 26.46 6.89
C GLN A 770 -7.63 24.94 6.95
N SER A 771 -8.53 24.35 6.17
CA SER A 771 -8.61 22.89 6.03
C SER A 771 -7.39 22.33 5.33
N TRP A 772 -6.97 21.13 5.74
CA TRP A 772 -5.91 20.37 5.05
C TRP A 772 -6.27 20.07 3.60
N ARG A 773 -7.56 20.03 3.21
CA ARG A 773 -7.97 19.81 1.82
C ARG A 773 -7.62 20.99 0.91
N ALA A 774 -7.76 22.22 1.42
CA ALA A 774 -7.32 23.42 0.70
C ALA A 774 -5.79 23.46 0.58
N ALA A 775 -5.11 23.00 1.64
CA ALA A 775 -3.66 22.87 1.63
C ALA A 775 -3.18 21.74 0.69
N GLY A 776 -3.91 20.62 0.59
CA GLY A 776 -3.66 19.52 -0.36
C GLY A 776 -3.72 19.96 -1.82
N LYS A 777 -4.61 20.90 -2.15
CA LYS A 777 -4.64 21.60 -3.45
C LYS A 777 -3.56 22.68 -3.60
N ARG A 778 -2.72 22.85 -2.58
CA ARG A 778 -1.68 23.87 -2.43
C ARG A 778 -2.16 25.30 -2.67
N VAL A 779 -3.36 25.61 -2.21
CA VAL A 779 -3.93 26.95 -2.38
C VAL A 779 -3.81 27.74 -1.08
N SER A 780 -3.22 28.92 -1.19
CA SER A 780 -3.15 29.93 -0.14
C SER A 780 -3.81 31.21 -0.63
N LEU A 781 -4.18 32.10 0.29
CA LEU A 781 -4.55 33.46 -0.08
C LEU A 781 -3.40 34.09 -0.89
N SER A 782 -3.75 34.82 -1.95
CA SER A 782 -2.76 35.65 -2.64
C SER A 782 -2.30 36.77 -1.72
N LYS A 783 -1.07 37.30 -1.89
CA LYS A 783 -0.60 38.45 -1.09
C LYS A 783 -1.59 39.63 -1.12
N GLN A 784 -2.25 39.84 -2.26
CA GLN A 784 -3.29 40.86 -2.40
C GLN A 784 -4.51 40.56 -1.53
N ALA A 785 -4.99 39.31 -1.51
CA ALA A 785 -6.11 38.90 -0.67
C ALA A 785 -5.75 38.93 0.83
N GLU A 786 -4.52 38.57 1.20
CA GLU A 786 -3.99 38.69 2.57
C GLU A 786 -4.01 40.15 3.04
N GLU A 787 -3.49 41.08 2.23
CA GLU A 787 -3.52 42.50 2.55
C GLU A 787 -4.96 43.04 2.69
N VAL A 788 -5.88 42.58 1.86
CA VAL A 788 -7.29 42.97 1.97
C VAL A 788 -7.92 42.41 3.24
N LEU A 789 -7.62 41.16 3.60
CA LEU A 789 -8.08 40.55 4.85
C LEU A 789 -7.58 41.34 6.07
N GLU A 790 -6.28 41.66 6.13
CA GLU A 790 -5.70 42.46 7.21
C GLU A 790 -6.31 43.87 7.29
N LYS A 791 -6.47 44.56 6.15
CA LYS A 791 -7.12 45.89 6.11
C LYS A 791 -8.57 45.84 6.58
N THR A 792 -9.30 44.79 6.22
CA THR A 792 -10.71 44.60 6.62
C THR A 792 -10.82 44.41 8.13
N ILE A 793 -9.91 43.64 8.72
CA ILE A 793 -9.84 43.39 10.17
C ILE A 793 -9.49 44.67 10.93
N GLN A 794 -8.53 45.47 10.45
CA GLN A 794 -8.13 46.73 11.08
C GLN A 794 -9.16 47.86 10.92
N GLY A 795 -9.91 47.86 9.82
CA GLY A 795 -10.89 48.90 9.48
C GLY A 795 -12.13 48.94 10.37
N ASN A 796 -12.29 48.01 11.31
CA ASN A 796 -13.43 47.91 12.23
C ASN A 796 -14.80 47.89 11.50
N THR A 797 -14.81 47.41 10.26
CA THR A 797 -16.02 47.29 9.43
C THR A 797 -16.56 45.89 9.54
N GLU A 798 -17.41 45.67 10.55
CA GLU A 798 -18.53 44.73 10.57
C GLU A 798 -18.41 43.54 9.60
N GLY A 799 -17.53 42.60 9.88
CA GLY A 799 -17.56 41.26 9.32
C GLY A 799 -17.26 40.36 10.49
N ASP A 800 -18.21 39.53 10.91
CA ASP A 800 -17.99 38.67 12.07
C ASP A 800 -17.37 37.33 11.67
N VAL A 801 -17.63 36.87 10.43
CA VAL A 801 -17.03 35.67 9.87
C VAL A 801 -16.67 35.93 8.40
N ILE A 802 -15.37 35.83 8.09
CA ILE A 802 -14.82 36.02 6.75
C ILE A 802 -14.41 34.67 6.18
N TYR A 803 -15.02 34.28 5.06
CA TYR A 803 -14.74 33.03 4.35
C TYR A 803 -13.91 33.28 3.11
N PHE A 804 -12.93 32.41 2.84
CA PHE A 804 -12.01 32.58 1.71
C PHE A 804 -11.85 31.35 0.81
N TRP A 805 -12.14 30.14 1.29
CA TRP A 805 -12.21 28.92 0.45
C TRP A 805 -13.59 28.32 0.57
N ALA A 806 -14.45 28.67 -0.39
CA ALA A 806 -15.88 28.62 -0.19
C ALA A 806 -16.60 27.65 -1.12
N HIS A 807 -16.07 27.49 -2.32
CA HIS A 807 -16.42 26.42 -3.22
C HIS A 807 -15.35 25.34 -3.08
N LEU A 808 -15.70 24.18 -2.49
CA LEU A 808 -15.06 22.96 -2.95
C LEU A 808 -15.44 22.89 -4.43
N ASP A 809 -14.55 23.31 -5.32
CA ASP A 809 -14.64 22.92 -6.72
C ASP A 809 -14.80 21.41 -6.71
N MET A 810 -16.04 20.96 -6.91
CA MET A 810 -16.36 19.64 -7.40
C MET A 810 -15.82 19.61 -8.83
N ASP A 811 -14.49 19.59 -8.94
CA ASP A 811 -13.73 19.89 -10.16
C ASP A 811 -14.36 19.18 -11.35
N GLY A 812 -15.07 19.95 -12.18
CA GLY A 812 -15.62 19.60 -13.49
C GLY A 812 -16.31 18.24 -13.61
N GLY A 813 -17.64 18.23 -13.55
CA GLY A 813 -18.40 17.05 -13.99
C GLY A 813 -19.91 17.12 -13.79
N VAL A 814 -20.60 17.70 -14.79
CA VAL A 814 -22.00 17.35 -15.16
C VAL A 814 -23.13 17.74 -14.19
N LEU A 815 -23.04 18.88 -13.51
CA LEU A 815 -24.26 19.62 -13.17
C LEU A 815 -24.19 20.97 -13.87
N GLY A 816 -24.98 21.09 -14.94
CA GLY A 816 -25.28 22.38 -15.54
C GLY A 816 -25.87 23.31 -14.49
N GLU A 817 -25.72 24.61 -14.71
CA GLU A 817 -26.16 25.73 -13.87
C GLU A 817 -27.68 25.76 -13.52
N SER A 818 -28.43 24.67 -13.71
CA SER A 818 -29.89 24.69 -13.75
C SER A 818 -30.63 24.07 -12.55
N ASP A 819 -29.97 23.46 -11.56
CA ASP A 819 -30.61 23.07 -10.29
C ASP A 819 -29.66 23.37 -9.12
N MET A 820 -29.77 24.57 -8.52
CA MET A 820 -28.97 24.93 -7.34
C MET A 820 -29.32 24.00 -6.17
N LEU A 821 -28.40 23.09 -5.83
CA LEU A 821 -28.50 22.26 -4.63
C LEU A 821 -28.61 23.16 -3.38
N THR A 822 -29.63 22.94 -2.56
CA THR A 822 -29.78 23.58 -1.24
C THR A 822 -28.70 23.10 -0.26
N PHE A 823 -28.40 23.87 0.78
CA PHE A 823 -27.41 23.50 1.80
C PHE A 823 -27.65 22.13 2.42
N TRP A 824 -28.88 21.86 2.85
CA TRP A 824 -29.21 20.59 3.47
C TRP A 824 -29.18 19.43 2.45
N SER A 825 -29.49 19.65 1.17
CA SER A 825 -29.29 18.61 0.15
C SER A 825 -27.82 18.31 -0.09
N THR A 826 -26.95 19.33 -0.12
CA THR A 826 -25.49 19.12 -0.20
C THR A 826 -24.98 18.34 1.00
N CYS A 827 -25.45 18.68 2.21
CA CYS A 827 -25.10 17.94 3.41
C CYS A 827 -25.54 16.47 3.34
N ASP A 828 -26.77 16.21 2.88
CA ASP A 828 -27.28 14.85 2.73
C ASP A 828 -26.47 14.06 1.69
N ILE A 829 -26.10 14.66 0.56
CA ILE A 829 -25.22 14.05 -0.45
C ILE A 829 -23.88 13.62 0.17
N MET A 830 -23.30 14.48 1.01
CA MET A 830 -22.02 14.22 1.68
C MET A 830 -22.10 13.23 2.86
N ASN A 831 -23.28 12.96 3.41
CA ASN A 831 -23.44 12.16 4.64
C ASN A 831 -24.50 11.04 4.47
N ALA A 832 -24.42 10.30 3.37
CA ALA A 832 -25.25 9.12 3.12
C ALA A 832 -26.78 9.36 3.19
N GLY A 833 -27.25 10.56 2.90
CA GLY A 833 -28.66 10.95 2.94
C GLY A 833 -29.24 11.18 4.35
N ARG A 834 -28.40 11.15 5.39
CA ARG A 834 -28.84 11.17 6.80
C ARG A 834 -28.46 12.44 7.55
N CYS A 835 -27.95 13.46 6.86
CA CYS A 835 -27.51 14.69 7.53
C CYS A 835 -28.65 15.43 8.20
N ARG A 836 -29.75 15.71 7.49
CA ARG A 836 -30.90 16.45 8.07
C ARG A 836 -31.45 15.77 9.32
N THR A 837 -31.58 14.45 9.27
CA THR A 837 -32.05 13.65 10.40
C THR A 837 -31.06 13.68 11.55
N ALA A 838 -29.76 13.49 11.27
CA ALA A 838 -28.72 13.50 12.29
C ALA A 838 -28.60 14.86 12.98
N PHE A 839 -28.61 15.92 12.19
CA PHE A 839 -28.54 17.29 12.70
C PHE A 839 -29.77 17.62 13.54
N GLY A 840 -30.97 17.35 13.01
CA GLY A 840 -32.22 17.63 13.71
C GLY A 840 -32.35 16.86 15.03
N GLU A 841 -32.00 15.57 15.06
CA GLU A 841 -32.02 14.78 16.30
C GLU A 841 -30.94 15.23 17.29
N SER A 842 -29.74 15.58 16.81
CA SER A 842 -28.66 16.06 17.69
C SER A 842 -29.03 17.41 18.31
N PHE A 843 -29.56 18.33 17.51
CA PHE A 843 -30.04 19.63 17.96
C PHE A 843 -31.22 19.49 18.93
N ARG A 844 -32.16 18.58 18.65
CA ARG A 844 -33.28 18.26 19.55
C ARG A 844 -32.78 17.76 20.89
N ARG A 845 -31.82 16.82 20.89
CA ARG A 845 -31.25 16.25 22.11
C ARG A 845 -30.50 17.29 22.93
N MET A 846 -29.69 18.12 22.27
CA MET A 846 -28.91 19.18 22.93
C MET A 846 -29.78 20.17 23.71
N TYR A 847 -30.91 20.59 23.14
CA TYR A 847 -31.83 21.54 23.79
C TYR A 847 -33.02 20.89 24.51
N GLY A 848 -33.10 19.55 24.57
CA GLY A 848 -34.23 18.84 25.18
C GLY A 848 -35.60 19.13 24.54
N LEU A 849 -35.64 19.36 23.23
CA LEU A 849 -36.89 19.75 22.54
C LEU A 849 -37.85 18.55 22.39
N PRO A 850 -39.17 18.74 22.55
CA PRO A 850 -40.14 17.67 22.34
C PRO A 850 -40.27 17.32 20.85
N SER A 851 -40.73 16.09 20.55
CA SER A 851 -40.75 15.53 19.18
C SER A 851 -41.64 16.26 18.19
N ASN A 852 -42.59 17.06 18.67
CA ASN A 852 -43.49 17.88 17.87
C ASN A 852 -42.89 19.24 17.45
N VAL A 853 -41.70 19.61 17.96
CA VAL A 853 -41.02 20.86 17.62
C VAL A 853 -39.99 20.60 16.52
N GLU A 854 -39.99 21.49 15.52
CA GLU A 854 -39.00 21.49 14.45
C GLU A 854 -37.61 21.79 15.02
N ALA A 855 -36.64 20.92 14.73
CA ALA A 855 -35.28 20.98 15.26
C ALA A 855 -34.21 21.14 14.16
N LEU A 856 -34.63 21.31 12.91
CA LEU A 856 -33.73 21.57 11.79
C LEU A 856 -33.76 23.06 11.45
N PRO A 857 -32.66 23.81 11.64
CA PRO A 857 -32.63 25.23 11.33
C PRO A 857 -32.80 25.51 9.82
N PRO A 858 -33.63 26.49 9.41
CA PRO A 858 -33.83 26.83 8.01
C PRO A 858 -32.60 27.53 7.43
N MET A 859 -32.05 26.99 6.34
CA MET A 859 -30.92 27.57 5.61
C MET A 859 -31.38 28.06 4.23
N PRO A 860 -30.75 29.11 3.65
CA PRO A 860 -31.20 29.72 2.40
C PRO A 860 -31.19 28.74 1.21
N GLN A 861 -32.13 28.92 0.27
CA GLN A 861 -32.21 28.12 -0.95
C GLN A 861 -31.57 28.91 -2.10
N GLY A 862 -30.36 28.51 -2.51
CA GLY A 862 -29.71 29.02 -3.73
C GLY A 862 -29.44 30.52 -3.75
N ASP A 863 -28.31 30.94 -3.17
CA ASP A 863 -27.54 32.12 -3.57
C ASP A 863 -26.34 32.27 -2.61
N GLY A 864 -25.11 32.29 -3.15
CA GLY A 864 -23.87 32.57 -2.41
C GLY A 864 -22.89 31.39 -2.28
N HIS A 865 -21.62 31.71 -1.98
CA HIS A 865 -20.49 30.76 -1.98
C HIS A 865 -20.44 29.80 -0.77
N TRP A 866 -21.53 29.55 -0.04
CA TRP A 866 -21.51 29.05 1.34
C TRP A 866 -21.72 27.53 1.52
N LEU A 867 -21.65 26.76 0.43
CA LEU A 867 -22.10 25.35 0.41
C LEU A 867 -21.12 24.34 1.00
N ALA A 868 -19.84 24.70 1.22
CA ALA A 868 -18.84 23.83 1.87
C ALA A 868 -17.63 24.61 2.42
N LEU A 869 -17.86 25.46 3.42
CA LEU A 869 -16.84 26.38 3.95
C LEU A 869 -15.98 25.71 5.04
N HIS A 870 -14.74 25.32 4.74
CA HIS A 870 -13.78 24.83 5.75
C HIS A 870 -12.65 25.83 6.07
N SER A 871 -12.61 26.98 5.40
CA SER A 871 -11.58 27.99 5.64
C SER A 871 -12.21 29.36 5.89
N TRP A 872 -12.00 29.85 7.10
CA TRP A 872 -12.62 31.05 7.63
C TRP A 872 -11.74 31.74 8.66
N ALA A 873 -12.02 33.02 8.89
CA ALA A 873 -11.44 33.84 9.96
C ALA A 873 -12.55 34.60 10.70
N MET A 874 -12.45 34.68 12.02
CA MET A 874 -13.41 35.38 12.87
C MET A 874 -12.74 35.94 14.14
N PRO A 875 -13.39 36.87 14.86
CA PRO A 875 -12.90 37.32 16.16
C PRO A 875 -12.76 36.16 17.15
N THR A 876 -11.73 36.21 17.99
CA THR A 876 -11.45 35.16 18.98
C THR A 876 -12.61 34.93 19.95
N SER A 877 -13.35 35.99 20.31
CA SER A 877 -14.58 35.88 21.12
C SER A 877 -15.70 35.11 20.42
N SER A 878 -15.89 35.33 19.12
CA SER A 878 -16.87 34.62 18.29
C SER A 878 -16.50 33.15 18.13
N PHE A 879 -15.20 32.85 17.98
CA PHE A 879 -14.70 31.49 17.95
C PHE A 879 -15.01 30.70 19.23
N LEU A 880 -14.82 31.31 20.41
CA LEU A 880 -15.14 30.65 21.68
C LEU A 880 -16.63 30.33 21.83
N GLU A 881 -17.51 31.25 21.43
CA GLU A 881 -18.96 31.00 21.39
C GLU A 881 -19.32 29.83 20.44
N PHE A 882 -18.66 29.77 19.28
CA PHE A 882 -18.81 28.68 18.32
C PHE A 882 -18.31 27.33 18.89
N VAL A 883 -17.18 27.32 19.59
CA VAL A 883 -16.63 26.11 20.21
C VAL A 883 -17.56 25.56 21.29
N MET A 884 -18.12 26.42 22.14
CA MET A 884 -19.11 26.00 23.15
C MET A 884 -20.32 25.31 22.50
N PHE A 885 -20.89 25.92 21.46
CA PHE A 885 -22.00 25.32 20.70
C PHE A 885 -21.61 23.97 20.08
N SER A 886 -20.47 23.92 19.39
CA SER A 886 -20.05 22.73 18.65
C SER A 886 -19.69 21.56 19.58
N ARG A 887 -19.12 21.81 20.77
CA ARG A 887 -18.86 20.77 21.78
C ARG A 887 -20.13 20.08 22.25
N MET A 888 -21.14 20.87 22.66
CA MET A 888 -22.45 20.34 23.09
C MET A 888 -23.16 19.60 21.96
N PHE A 889 -23.06 20.12 20.73
CA PHE A 889 -23.67 19.48 19.57
C PHE A 889 -23.01 18.13 19.24
N ILE A 890 -21.67 18.07 19.23
CA ILE A 890 -20.92 16.84 18.92
C ILE A 890 -21.15 15.78 20.00
N ASP A 891 -21.25 16.17 21.27
CA ASP A 891 -21.62 15.25 22.34
C ASP A 891 -23.03 14.66 22.14
N SER A 892 -24.00 15.50 21.76
CA SER A 892 -25.36 15.05 21.43
C SER A 892 -25.38 14.10 20.22
N LEU A 893 -24.60 14.39 19.19
CA LEU A 893 -24.42 13.54 18.01
C LEU A 893 -23.78 12.19 18.39
N HIS A 894 -22.77 12.21 19.26
CA HIS A 894 -22.11 11.01 19.75
C HIS A 894 -23.07 10.12 20.56
N GLY A 895 -23.88 10.73 21.42
CA GLY A 895 -24.92 10.02 22.16
C GLY A 895 -25.96 9.33 21.26
N LEU A 896 -26.22 9.84 20.05
CA LEU A 896 -27.09 9.17 19.07
C LEU A 896 -26.39 8.00 18.38
N HIS A 897 -25.10 8.14 18.07
CA HIS A 897 -24.28 7.06 17.49
C HIS A 897 -24.23 5.83 18.40
N MET A 898 -24.02 6.04 19.70
CA MET A 898 -23.88 4.97 20.70
C MET A 898 -25.18 4.20 20.97
N ASN A 899 -26.34 4.81 20.75
CA ASN A 899 -27.65 4.16 20.90
C ASN A 899 -28.00 3.23 19.71
N SER A 900 -27.21 3.22 18.64
CA SER A 900 -27.44 2.34 17.49
C SER A 900 -26.90 0.93 17.75
N THR A 901 -27.60 -0.10 17.26
CA THR A 901 -27.28 -1.53 17.53
C THR A 901 -25.93 -1.99 16.98
N ASN A 902 -25.22 -1.16 16.21
CA ASN A 902 -23.89 -1.39 15.67
C ASN A 902 -22.94 -0.28 16.12
N THR A 903 -22.40 -0.39 17.33
CA THR A 903 -21.45 0.56 17.94
C THR A 903 -20.19 0.81 17.12
N SER A 904 -19.86 -0.04 16.12
CA SER A 904 -18.68 0.08 15.27
C SER A 904 -18.91 0.71 13.88
N ALA A 905 -20.16 0.92 13.45
CA ALA A 905 -20.47 1.44 12.12
C ALA A 905 -21.00 2.87 12.19
N CYS A 906 -20.28 3.82 11.60
CA CYS A 906 -20.77 5.19 11.44
C CYS A 906 -22.11 5.20 10.66
N PHE A 907 -23.13 5.89 11.18
CA PHE A 907 -24.42 6.00 10.49
C PHE A 907 -24.44 7.08 9.40
N LEU A 908 -23.43 7.96 9.33
CA LEU A 908 -23.27 9.05 8.34
C LEU A 908 -22.42 8.65 7.13
N GLY A 909 -21.84 7.45 7.12
CA GLY A 909 -20.90 7.00 6.09
C GLY A 909 -21.27 5.66 5.46
N LEU A 910 -21.12 5.55 4.15
CA LEU A 910 -21.31 4.30 3.40
C LEU A 910 -19.96 3.58 3.19
N SER A 911 -18.92 4.33 2.86
CA SER A 911 -17.59 3.79 2.58
C SER A 911 -16.73 3.61 3.85
N ALA A 912 -15.68 2.79 3.77
CA ALA A 912 -14.72 2.61 4.86
C ALA A 912 -14.08 3.93 5.34
N PRO A 913 -13.58 4.83 4.46
CA PRO A 913 -13.02 6.12 4.91
C PRO A 913 -14.07 7.04 5.53
N GLU A 914 -15.30 7.06 5.02
CA GLU A 914 -16.40 7.83 5.64
C GLU A 914 -16.74 7.31 7.04
N LYS A 915 -16.70 5.99 7.23
CA LYS A 915 -16.95 5.38 8.54
C LYS A 915 -15.86 5.71 9.54
N LYS A 916 -14.61 5.82 9.10
CA LYS A 916 -13.48 6.25 9.91
C LYS A 916 -13.61 7.73 10.32
N HIS A 917 -14.07 8.58 9.40
CA HIS A 917 -14.19 10.03 9.58
C HIS A 917 -15.65 10.49 9.78
N CYS A 918 -16.34 9.81 10.70
CA CYS A 918 -17.79 9.86 10.80
C CYS A 918 -18.39 11.27 11.02
N TYR A 919 -17.83 12.06 11.94
CA TYR A 919 -18.40 13.37 12.28
C TYR A 919 -17.77 14.51 11.47
N CYS A 920 -16.70 14.25 10.73
CA CYS A 920 -15.89 15.31 10.14
C CYS A 920 -16.71 16.18 9.19
N ARG A 921 -17.46 15.56 8.27
CA ARG A 921 -18.28 16.28 7.28
C ARG A 921 -19.45 17.07 7.88
N ILE A 922 -20.06 16.57 8.95
CA ILE A 922 -21.17 17.28 9.62
C ILE A 922 -20.63 18.38 10.56
N ALA A 923 -19.50 18.15 11.22
CA ALA A 923 -18.84 19.12 12.09
C ALA A 923 -18.37 20.35 11.31
N GLU A 924 -17.86 20.13 10.11
CA GLU A 924 -17.46 21.17 9.17
C GLU A 924 -18.61 22.14 8.79
N LEU A 925 -19.87 21.70 8.87
CA LEU A 925 -21.03 22.54 8.54
C LEU A 925 -21.54 23.37 9.73
N LEU A 926 -21.13 23.04 10.94
CA LEU A 926 -21.63 23.68 12.16
C LEU A 926 -21.36 25.18 12.16
N VAL A 927 -20.19 25.60 11.68
CA VAL A 927 -19.82 27.02 11.62
C VAL A 927 -20.78 27.82 10.74
N ASN A 928 -21.27 27.22 9.65
CA ASN A 928 -22.17 27.88 8.71
C ASN A 928 -23.56 28.07 9.32
N VAL A 929 -24.08 27.03 9.98
CA VAL A 929 -25.36 27.11 10.70
C VAL A 929 -25.25 28.11 11.86
N TRP A 930 -24.17 28.02 12.65
CA TRP A 930 -23.92 28.93 13.76
C TRP A 930 -23.83 30.38 13.30
N ALA A 931 -23.00 30.71 12.31
CA ALA A 931 -22.83 32.08 11.81
C ALA A 931 -24.13 32.64 11.20
N TYR A 932 -24.90 31.81 10.50
CA TYR A 932 -26.16 32.24 9.90
C TYR A 932 -27.21 32.60 10.96
N HIS A 933 -27.39 31.75 11.98
CA HIS A 933 -28.46 31.92 12.97
C HIS A 933 -28.08 32.76 14.21
N SER A 934 -26.79 32.99 14.46
CA SER A 934 -26.30 33.89 15.54
C SER A 934 -26.26 35.37 15.14
N ALA A 935 -26.86 35.73 14.00
CA ALA A 935 -26.91 37.10 13.46
C ALA A 935 -25.54 37.73 13.14
N ARG A 936 -24.54 36.89 12.85
CA ARG A 936 -23.18 37.32 12.49
C ARG A 936 -23.14 37.84 11.06
N LYS A 937 -22.37 38.90 10.78
CA LYS A 937 -22.15 39.39 9.41
C LYS A 937 -21.20 38.45 8.65
N ILE A 938 -21.68 37.89 7.55
CA ILE A 938 -20.98 36.87 6.77
C ILE A 938 -20.40 37.52 5.51
N VAL A 939 -19.09 37.43 5.34
CA VAL A 939 -18.38 38.03 4.20
C VAL A 939 -17.59 36.94 3.48
N TYR A 940 -17.64 36.95 2.16
CA TYR A 940 -16.77 36.13 1.32
C TYR A 940 -15.67 37.01 0.71
N ILE A 941 -14.42 36.58 0.80
CA ILE A 941 -13.29 37.17 0.08
C ILE A 941 -12.87 36.21 -1.04
N ASP A 942 -12.78 36.72 -2.27
CA ASP A 942 -12.16 35.97 -3.36
C ASP A 942 -10.66 35.77 -3.05
N PRO A 943 -10.19 34.54 -2.90
CA PRO A 943 -8.83 34.26 -2.46
C PRO A 943 -7.74 34.66 -3.47
N HIS A 944 -8.12 34.87 -4.74
CA HIS A 944 -7.18 35.32 -5.77
C HIS A 944 -7.18 36.84 -5.90
N SER A 945 -8.34 37.46 -6.11
CA SER A 945 -8.46 38.91 -6.36
C SER A 945 -8.56 39.77 -5.10
N GLY A 946 -8.94 39.18 -3.97
CA GLY A 946 -9.26 39.90 -2.73
C GLY A 946 -10.62 40.62 -2.76
N LEU A 947 -11.50 40.37 -3.74
CA LEU A 947 -12.82 41.00 -3.80
C LEU A 947 -13.70 40.55 -2.63
N LEU A 948 -14.27 41.51 -1.90
CA LEU A 948 -15.19 41.26 -0.79
C LEU A 948 -16.64 41.30 -1.25
N LYS A 949 -17.41 40.30 -0.87
CA LYS A 949 -18.86 40.21 -1.11
C LYS A 949 -19.57 39.74 0.16
N GLU A 950 -20.39 40.61 0.74
CA GLU A 950 -21.29 40.22 1.83
C GLU A 950 -22.32 39.19 1.33
N GLN A 951 -22.51 38.13 2.11
CA GLN A 951 -23.45 37.05 1.83
C GLN A 951 -24.59 37.10 2.85
N HIS A 952 -25.84 37.02 2.37
CA HIS A 952 -27.04 37.03 3.20
C HIS A 952 -27.05 38.17 4.24
N PRO A 953 -27.28 39.43 3.82
CA PRO A 953 -27.35 40.57 4.73
C PRO A 953 -28.28 40.30 5.92
N ILE A 954 -27.91 40.78 7.10
CA ILE A 954 -28.65 40.52 8.35
C ILE A 954 -30.12 40.91 8.22
N ASP A 955 -30.41 42.02 7.54
CA ASP A 955 -31.76 42.51 7.31
C ASP A 955 -32.65 41.52 6.54
N GLN A 956 -32.08 40.72 5.63
CA GLN A 956 -32.80 39.71 4.87
C GLN A 956 -33.02 38.41 5.66
N ARG A 957 -32.28 38.21 6.76
CA ARG A 957 -32.31 36.99 7.58
C ARG A 957 -33.25 37.07 8.78
N LYS A 958 -33.70 38.26 9.19
CA LYS A 958 -34.41 38.51 10.48
C LYS A 958 -35.55 37.54 10.78
N ASP A 959 -36.36 37.20 9.77
CA ASP A 959 -37.53 36.32 9.95
C ASP A 959 -37.20 34.82 9.93
N PHE A 960 -35.98 34.45 9.51
CA PHE A 960 -35.53 33.06 9.38
C PHE A 960 -34.50 32.65 10.46
N MET A 961 -33.91 33.61 11.16
CA MET A 961 -32.87 33.34 12.16
C MET A 961 -33.44 32.67 13.42
N TRP A 962 -32.67 31.73 13.96
CA TRP A 962 -32.98 31.02 15.19
C TRP A 962 -32.18 31.61 16.37
N ALA A 963 -32.06 32.94 16.40
CA ALA A 963 -31.16 33.68 17.31
C ALA A 963 -31.36 33.35 18.79
N LYS A 964 -32.58 32.93 19.19
CA LYS A 964 -32.87 32.48 20.56
C LYS A 964 -32.04 31.27 20.99
N TYR A 965 -31.77 30.32 20.08
CA TYR A 965 -31.03 29.09 20.39
C TYR A 965 -29.52 29.33 20.38
N PHE A 966 -29.05 30.22 19.52
CA PHE A 966 -27.62 30.54 19.33
C PHE A 966 -27.17 31.75 20.15
N ASN A 967 -27.94 32.15 21.16
CA ASN A 967 -27.57 33.25 22.05
C ASN A 967 -26.45 32.81 23.01
N GLY A 968 -25.34 33.54 23.04
CA GLY A 968 -24.18 33.22 23.89
C GLY A 968 -24.53 33.09 25.38
N THR A 969 -25.52 33.84 25.88
CA THR A 969 -25.97 33.71 27.29
C THR A 969 -26.65 32.38 27.58
N LEU A 970 -27.42 31.84 26.64
CA LEU A 970 -28.07 30.54 26.76
C LEU A 970 -27.06 29.41 26.61
N LEU A 971 -26.15 29.51 25.62
CA LEU A 971 -25.09 28.52 25.44
C LEU A 971 -24.22 28.42 26.69
N LYS A 972 -23.91 29.55 27.32
CA LYS A 972 -23.15 29.59 28.57
C LYS A 972 -23.87 28.94 29.73
N SER A 973 -25.16 29.21 29.92
CA SER A 973 -25.91 28.57 31.02
C SER A 973 -25.98 27.06 30.83
N MET A 974 -26.20 26.59 29.60
CA MET A 974 -26.22 25.14 29.30
C MET A 974 -24.85 24.48 29.52
N ASP A 975 -23.76 25.17 29.16
CA ASP A 975 -22.39 24.71 29.39
C ASP A 975 -22.10 24.62 30.91
N GLU A 976 -22.58 25.58 31.70
CA GLU A 976 -22.48 25.56 33.17
C GLU A 976 -23.32 24.41 33.80
N ASP A 977 -24.54 24.16 33.31
CA ASP A 977 -25.40 23.07 33.79
C ASP A 977 -24.76 21.69 33.56
N LEU A 978 -24.17 21.47 32.37
CA LEU A 978 -23.45 20.25 32.06
C LEU A 978 -22.17 20.11 32.91
N ALA A 979 -21.54 21.23 33.28
CA ALA A 979 -20.35 21.25 34.14
C ALA A 979 -20.68 20.81 35.56
N GLU A 980 -21.79 21.31 36.10
CA GLU A 980 -22.32 20.90 37.40
C GLU A 980 -22.64 19.40 37.40
N ALA A 981 -23.33 18.89 36.37
CA ALA A 981 -23.63 17.46 36.23
C ALA A 981 -22.37 16.58 36.15
N ALA A 982 -21.30 17.07 35.48
CA ALA A 982 -20.03 16.36 35.40
C ALA A 982 -19.32 16.28 36.75
N ASP A 983 -19.39 17.34 37.55
CA ASP A 983 -18.82 17.40 38.89
C ASP A 983 -19.58 16.53 39.90
N ASP A 984 -20.89 16.36 39.71
CA ASP A 984 -21.76 15.52 40.54
C ASP A 984 -21.73 14.02 40.16
N ASP A 985 -20.92 13.63 39.17
CA ASP A 985 -20.88 12.28 38.56
C ASP A 985 -22.25 11.86 37.97
N ASP A 986 -23.17 12.81 37.74
CA ASP A 986 -24.51 12.58 37.18
C ASP A 986 -24.46 12.53 35.64
N HIS A 987 -23.84 11.48 35.13
CA HIS A 987 -23.64 11.30 33.70
C HIS A 987 -24.98 11.03 33.01
N PRO A 988 -25.43 11.89 32.07
CA PRO A 988 -26.72 11.69 31.40
C PRO A 988 -26.75 10.40 30.55
N TYR A 989 -25.58 9.89 30.15
CA TYR A 989 -25.37 8.63 29.45
C TYR A 989 -23.88 8.23 29.44
N ARG A 990 -23.55 7.00 29.02
CA ARG A 990 -22.17 6.54 28.81
C ARG A 990 -22.01 5.97 27.40
N PRO A 991 -20.94 6.32 26.66
CA PRO A 991 -19.86 7.28 26.97
C PRO A 991 -20.28 8.75 26.78
N TRP A 992 -19.73 9.65 27.61
CA TRP A 992 -20.00 11.10 27.60
C TRP A 992 -18.76 11.87 27.14
N LEU A 993 -18.89 12.68 26.08
CA LEU A 993 -17.74 13.31 25.40
C LEU A 993 -17.49 14.76 25.86
N TRP A 994 -18.55 15.47 26.27
CA TRP A 994 -18.54 16.91 26.48
C TRP A 994 -17.51 17.46 27.51
N PRO A 995 -17.14 16.80 28.62
CA PRO A 995 -16.05 17.34 29.45
C PRO A 995 -14.66 17.04 28.87
N LEU A 996 -14.53 16.02 28.00
CA LEU A 996 -13.25 15.61 27.42
C LEU A 996 -12.86 16.42 26.17
N THR A 997 -13.79 17.22 25.63
CA THR A 997 -13.60 18.00 24.39
C THR A 997 -13.06 19.40 24.61
N GLY A 998 -12.69 19.76 25.84
CA GLY A 998 -12.02 21.03 26.14
C GLY A 998 -12.28 21.52 27.56
N GLU A 999 -11.73 22.69 27.87
CA GLU A 999 -11.86 23.34 29.18
C GLU A 999 -13.32 23.67 29.54
N VAL A 1000 -13.66 23.48 30.81
CA VAL A 1000 -15.00 23.71 31.34
C VAL A 1000 -14.91 24.85 32.36
N PHE A 1001 -15.62 25.95 32.11
CA PHE A 1001 -15.59 27.14 32.96
C PHE A 1001 -16.92 27.32 33.69
N TRP A 1002 -16.95 27.04 34.99
CA TRP A 1002 -18.11 27.34 35.82
C TRP A 1002 -17.72 27.72 37.25
N GLN A 1003 -18.65 28.32 37.98
CA GLN A 1003 -18.39 28.92 39.29
C GLN A 1003 -17.85 27.90 40.32
N GLY A 1004 -18.33 26.66 40.31
CA GLY A 1004 -17.87 25.61 41.23
C GLY A 1004 -16.42 25.20 41.03
N VAL A 1005 -15.88 25.25 39.80
CA VAL A 1005 -14.44 25.05 39.54
C VAL A 1005 -13.62 26.15 40.21
N TYR A 1006 -14.03 27.42 40.09
CA TYR A 1006 -13.33 28.52 40.74
C TYR A 1006 -13.41 28.44 42.28
N GLU A 1007 -14.55 28.03 42.82
CA GLU A 1007 -14.71 27.82 44.26
C GLU A 1007 -13.82 26.68 44.76
N ARG A 1008 -13.73 25.57 44.02
CA ARG A 1008 -12.84 24.43 44.31
C ARG A 1008 -11.37 24.83 44.25
N GLU A 1009 -10.93 25.50 43.19
CA GLU A 1009 -9.55 26.00 43.11
C GLU A 1009 -9.22 26.94 44.27
N ARG A 1010 -10.16 27.81 44.63
CA ARG A 1010 -10.01 28.73 45.75
C ARG A 1010 -9.91 27.99 47.08
N GLU A 1011 -10.72 26.97 47.30
CA GLU A 1011 -10.67 26.11 48.48
C GLU A 1011 -9.37 25.30 48.55
N GLU A 1012 -8.89 24.73 47.44
CA GLU A 1012 -7.61 24.04 47.39
C GLU A 1012 -6.44 24.98 47.67
N ARG A 1013 -6.43 26.17 47.05
CA ARG A 1013 -5.45 27.22 47.37
C ARG A 1013 -5.51 27.60 48.85
N TYR A 1014 -6.70 27.64 49.45
CA TYR A 1014 -6.87 27.89 50.88
C TYR A 1014 -6.35 26.72 51.73
N ARG A 1015 -6.65 25.46 51.38
CA ARG A 1015 -6.14 24.25 52.05
C ARG A 1015 -4.62 24.18 51.99
N LEU A 1016 -4.02 24.41 50.82
CA LEU A 1016 -2.57 24.49 50.63
C LEU A 1016 -1.94 25.61 51.46
N LYS A 1017 -2.59 26.77 51.55
CA LYS A 1017 -2.14 27.88 52.40
C LYS A 1017 -2.20 27.52 53.89
N MET A 1018 -3.24 26.83 54.33
CA MET A 1018 -3.39 26.39 55.73
C MET A 1018 -2.42 25.25 56.07
N ASP A 1019 -2.15 24.34 55.14
CA ASP A 1019 -1.17 23.27 55.30
C ASP A 1019 0.27 23.83 55.34
N LYS A 1020 0.59 24.80 54.47
CA LYS A 1020 1.84 25.58 54.56
C LYS A 1020 1.98 26.24 55.93
N LYS A 1021 0.91 26.88 56.46
CA LYS A 1021 0.91 27.47 57.82
C LYS A 1021 1.12 26.43 58.92
N ARG A 1022 0.47 25.25 58.81
CA ARG A 1022 0.63 24.14 59.76
C ARG A 1022 2.07 23.62 59.76
N LYS A 1023 2.62 23.31 58.59
CA LYS A 1023 4.02 22.88 58.41
C LYS A 1023 5.02 23.91 58.94
N ILE A 1024 4.76 25.21 58.76
CA ILE A 1024 5.60 26.28 59.33
C ILE A 1024 5.53 26.28 60.87
N LYS A 1025 4.34 26.12 61.45
CA LYS A 1025 4.14 26.09 62.91
C LYS A 1025 4.77 24.84 63.54
N GLU A 1026 4.67 23.69 62.88
CA GLU A 1026 5.35 22.45 63.27
C GLU A 1026 6.87 22.60 63.18
N LYS A 1027 7.41 23.16 62.09
CA LYS A 1027 8.85 23.48 61.98
C LYS A 1027 9.31 24.44 63.09
N LEU A 1028 8.48 25.40 63.50
CA LEU A 1028 8.78 26.32 64.60
C LEU A 1028 8.78 25.63 65.97
N LEU A 1029 7.80 24.77 66.24
CA LEU A 1029 7.73 23.98 67.47
C LEU A 1029 8.86 22.96 67.57
N ASP A 1030 9.25 22.36 66.45
CA ASP A 1030 10.36 21.41 66.39
C ASP A 1030 11.72 22.11 66.61
N ARG A 1031 11.89 23.32 66.08
CA ARG A 1031 13.03 24.21 66.37
C ARG A 1031 13.11 24.62 67.85
N LEU A 1032 11.98 24.84 68.51
CA LEU A 1032 11.93 25.18 69.94
C LEU A 1032 12.24 23.96 70.84
N LYS A 1033 11.85 22.75 70.43
CA LYS A 1033 12.10 21.51 71.18
C LYS A 1033 13.51 20.97 71.02
N HIS A 1034 14.09 21.05 69.82
CA HIS A 1034 15.36 20.38 69.49
C HIS A 1034 16.50 21.35 69.14
N GLY A 1035 16.27 22.66 69.24
CA GLY A 1035 17.23 23.69 68.79
C GLY A 1035 17.39 23.71 67.26
N TYR A 1036 18.25 24.61 66.75
CA TYR A 1036 18.61 24.62 65.33
C TYR A 1036 19.36 23.31 65.01
N LYS A 1037 18.71 22.36 64.34
CA LYS A 1037 19.41 21.25 63.68
C LYS A 1037 20.22 21.83 62.53
N GLN A 1038 21.50 22.07 62.78
CA GLN A 1038 22.48 22.41 61.74
C GLN A 1038 22.52 21.21 60.79
N LYS A 1039 22.18 21.43 59.51
CA LYS A 1039 22.40 20.39 58.50
C LYS A 1039 23.89 20.11 58.47
N THR A 1040 24.27 18.85 58.69
CA THR A 1040 25.64 18.40 58.46
C THR A 1040 25.95 18.64 56.99
N LEU A 1041 27.04 19.36 56.72
CA LEU A 1041 27.59 19.54 55.38
C LEU A 1041 28.07 18.16 54.89
N GLY A 1042 27.17 17.41 54.28
CA GLY A 1042 27.37 16.01 53.88
C GLY A 1042 26.05 15.25 53.95
N GLY A 1043 25.27 15.37 52.88
CA GLY A 1043 23.97 14.76 52.66
C GLY A 1043 23.48 15.25 51.32
#